data_AF-A0A497ANY5-F1
#
_entry.id   AF-A0A497ANY5-F1
#
_cell.length_a   1.000
_cell.length_b   1.000
_cell.length_c   1.000
_cell.angle_alpha   90.00
_cell.angle_beta   90.00
_cell.angle_gamma   90.00
#
_symmetry.space_group_name_H-M   'P 1'
#
loop_
_entity.id
_entity.type
_entity.pdbx_description
1 polymer ?
#
loop_
_entity_poly.entity_id
_entity_poly.type
_entity_poly.pdbx_seq_one_letter_code
_entity_poly.pdbx_strand_id
1 'polypeptide(L)'
;MKPLSRLLLIIVLALGGVALLLTVLSPPLRAAPTQYDFPAGEILTPLGVGQTGVISRRNAYKGLWRALYHRDHPDLAWTAVTATVNSSDYAPGAILDNLTSSDFTYVTASGAFSVPRSFALHPRQVALFYPTTRDEYDQIVAWEEGDFEQLFRVYLWCEETEEGCPYFDTLTETQIISNLADYDVLILPTMRIGYADEVAAALGAAGLDAIRDFVTGGGFLYAQSNAAYIVEQAGLVDAGTVDLSTRVTDGDNAGQLGILLPDHPLAFSWLADETYVLDEPLITSTGQLSVVAAFTDTSQPGSVAIGVATTGDGRVVLFNGHPSDDIDYHPQVLDALLWAMGERAGIYGDLCQQYDDVVGCDTIPAYEPGVPIAVTTTFKNYWDGPLVDVVITETLHEGFTTTQSSISPAPASFVENPDGSTTIVFTLTEALPGDTHFTYIAYTSAPSDTVGWALVSTAEADYVDSFWPTEYHPAGLPRHVVRNQLKVNSLMAARLVGDRDIELDVIYPLPADGYYFDLALTLENKEETGADNVVITDVVALLSPIVDVDDQRIVPSVITDSWGISDTDSLSETLWAMNEVFFYETPVPIYPLPTYIDSAAAITTGTFYTLTAWGSGPQLVYTYTGNFTTTPGLTNSVTIPPEYAAYITVTAEGDILLPALQLVWDFGNLPAYDYLEPATRYGLFSHELFSRTVSFASDPVSPSLVLNGSGGSIYTNLGGHPIPYHEYLSHGIVHIPESPEPSVVAYRDVWSRTHEMELRTVFYDVVPFPPPEFHAVVNTTFEMMADRDGDGRGETRVLDFPSREGADLTFYLKSWSNFDPAMPPLEKDETLIAQGMFRGRGFQLQPMYGDWWNSWSSPELQGVADATILTDVVTVPAYDYLYFQQYLESQQR
;
A
#
# COMPACT_ATOMS: atom_id res chain seq x y z
N MET A 1 72.61 30.15 -3.55
CA MET A 1 72.60 28.73 -3.94
C MET A 1 71.83 28.00 -2.85
N LYS A 2 70.49 28.03 -2.81
CA LYS A 2 69.47 27.86 -3.86
C LYS A 2 69.34 26.39 -4.33
N PRO A 3 68.12 25.98 -4.73
CA PRO A 3 67.38 24.93 -4.07
C PRO A 3 67.08 23.83 -5.09
N LEU A 4 67.79 22.71 -5.05
CA LEU A 4 67.63 21.66 -6.07
C LEU A 4 66.99 20.37 -5.58
N SER A 5 66.82 20.15 -4.27
CA SER A 5 66.28 18.88 -3.77
C SER A 5 64.77 18.84 -3.56
N ARG A 6 64.07 19.98 -3.51
CA ARG A 6 62.60 20.03 -3.36
C ARG A 6 61.83 20.15 -4.67
N LEU A 7 62.47 20.52 -5.78
CA LEU A 7 61.81 20.61 -7.09
C LEU A 7 61.78 19.26 -7.84
N LEU A 8 62.76 18.37 -7.60
CA LEU A 8 62.83 17.08 -8.29
C LEU A 8 61.80 16.06 -7.78
N LEU A 9 61.42 16.14 -6.49
CA LEU A 9 60.42 15.23 -5.92
C LEU A 9 58.99 15.60 -6.34
N ILE A 10 58.72 16.88 -6.58
CA ILE A 10 57.40 17.36 -7.04
C ILE A 10 57.21 17.08 -8.54
N ILE A 11 58.26 17.12 -9.36
CA ILE A 11 58.17 16.82 -10.80
C ILE A 11 58.03 15.32 -11.07
N VAL A 12 58.64 14.43 -10.26
CA VAL A 12 58.49 12.98 -10.42
C VAL A 12 57.13 12.48 -9.91
N LEU A 13 56.53 13.13 -8.90
CA LEU A 13 55.15 12.82 -8.47
C LEU A 13 54.09 13.47 -9.39
N ALA A 14 54.36 14.62 -10.01
CA ALA A 14 53.43 15.25 -10.96
C ALA A 14 53.46 14.59 -12.36
N LEU A 15 54.59 14.03 -12.81
CA LEU A 15 54.67 13.28 -14.08
C LEU A 15 54.27 11.80 -13.92
N GLY A 16 54.45 11.22 -12.72
CA GLY A 16 53.95 9.87 -12.40
C GLY A 16 52.44 9.80 -12.14
N GLY A 17 51.83 10.90 -11.67
CA GLY A 17 50.40 10.99 -11.39
C GLY A 17 49.51 11.31 -12.59
N VAL A 18 50.06 11.89 -13.67
CA VAL A 18 49.29 12.24 -14.88
C VAL A 18 49.37 11.15 -15.96
N ALA A 19 50.42 10.34 -15.98
CA ALA A 19 50.51 9.18 -16.90
C ALA A 19 49.72 7.96 -16.40
N LEU A 20 49.46 7.85 -15.09
CA LEU A 20 48.66 6.77 -14.51
C LEU A 20 47.15 7.10 -14.40
N LEU A 21 46.74 8.35 -14.66
CA LEU A 21 45.33 8.76 -14.72
C LEU A 21 44.76 8.82 -16.15
N LEU A 22 45.57 8.55 -17.18
CA LEU A 22 45.20 8.55 -18.60
C LEU A 22 45.39 7.19 -19.28
N THR A 23 45.65 6.13 -18.51
CA THR A 23 45.88 4.77 -19.04
C THR A 23 45.09 3.68 -18.31
N VAL A 24 44.00 4.03 -17.60
CA VAL A 24 42.87 3.10 -17.42
C VAL A 24 42.02 3.20 -18.69
N LEU A 25 42.58 2.60 -19.74
CA LEU A 25 41.91 1.81 -20.76
C LEU A 25 40.46 2.21 -21.01
N SER A 26 40.25 3.26 -21.82
CA SER A 26 39.28 3.09 -22.90
C SER A 26 39.61 1.75 -23.55
N PRO A 27 38.70 0.77 -23.59
CA PRO A 27 38.98 -0.45 -24.33
C PRO A 27 39.41 -0.01 -25.73
N PRO A 28 40.38 -0.69 -26.38
CA PRO A 28 40.56 -0.49 -27.81
C PRO A 28 39.16 -0.58 -28.40
N LEU A 29 38.75 0.38 -29.25
CA LEU A 29 37.51 0.36 -30.02
C LEU A 29 37.30 -1.10 -30.47
N ARG A 30 36.58 -1.86 -29.65
CA ARG A 30 36.14 -3.19 -30.00
C ARG A 30 35.10 -2.83 -31.04
N ALA A 31 35.24 -3.44 -32.22
CA ALA A 31 34.09 -3.50 -33.10
C ALA A 31 32.90 -3.87 -32.21
N ALA A 32 31.84 -3.05 -32.25
CA ALA A 32 30.66 -3.27 -31.44
C ALA A 32 30.28 -4.76 -31.55
N PRO A 33 29.87 -5.41 -30.45
CA PRO A 33 29.31 -6.75 -30.55
C PRO A 33 28.24 -6.72 -31.64
N THR A 34 28.38 -7.58 -32.65
CA THR A 34 27.37 -7.72 -33.72
C THR A 34 26.19 -8.57 -33.25
N GLN A 35 26.14 -8.91 -31.96
CA GLN A 35 25.22 -9.83 -31.33
C GLN A 35 24.97 -9.37 -29.90
N TYR A 36 23.74 -9.54 -29.44
CA TYR A 36 23.34 -9.36 -28.04
C TYR A 36 23.18 -10.72 -27.37
N ASP A 37 23.66 -10.83 -26.13
CA ASP A 37 23.68 -12.05 -25.33
C ASP A 37 22.58 -12.03 -24.27
N PHE A 38 21.74 -13.06 -24.26
CA PHE A 38 20.76 -13.34 -23.21
C PHE A 38 21.41 -14.20 -22.11
N PRO A 39 21.10 -13.94 -20.83
CA PRO A 39 21.72 -14.64 -19.71
C PRO A 39 21.27 -16.11 -19.60
N ALA A 40 21.98 -16.88 -18.79
CA ALA A 40 21.47 -18.19 -18.37
C ALA A 40 20.19 -17.99 -17.53
N GLY A 41 19.22 -18.90 -17.69
CA GLY A 41 17.90 -18.79 -17.05
C GLY A 41 16.84 -18.11 -17.92
N GLU A 42 17.24 -17.42 -18.99
CA GLU A 42 16.32 -16.85 -19.97
C GLU A 42 15.42 -17.92 -20.59
N ILE A 43 14.16 -17.58 -20.86
CA ILE A 43 13.17 -18.51 -21.40
C ILE A 43 12.88 -18.18 -22.87
N LEU A 44 12.88 -19.23 -23.68
CA LEU A 44 12.45 -19.19 -25.07
C LEU A 44 11.16 -20.00 -25.23
N THR A 45 10.12 -19.37 -25.74
CA THR A 45 8.83 -20.01 -26.06
C THR A 45 8.69 -20.11 -27.58
N PRO A 46 8.75 -21.31 -28.17
CA PRO A 46 8.53 -21.48 -29.60
C PRO A 46 7.08 -21.14 -29.98
N LEU A 47 6.88 -20.49 -31.13
CA LEU A 47 5.55 -20.31 -31.74
C LEU A 47 5.43 -21.16 -33.01
N GLY A 48 4.22 -21.25 -33.56
CA GLY A 48 3.98 -21.98 -34.81
C GLY A 48 4.32 -23.46 -34.76
N VAL A 49 5.07 -23.96 -35.76
CA VAL A 49 5.57 -25.35 -35.82
C VAL A 49 6.40 -25.77 -34.62
N GLY A 50 7.01 -24.82 -33.90
CA GLY A 50 7.74 -25.08 -32.67
C GLY A 50 6.85 -25.57 -31.53
N GLN A 51 5.54 -25.29 -31.58
CA GLN A 51 4.56 -25.68 -30.59
C GLN A 51 3.64 -26.79 -31.11
N THR A 52 4.06 -28.03 -30.89
CA THR A 52 3.53 -29.24 -31.56
C THR A 52 2.05 -29.57 -31.31
N GLY A 53 1.40 -29.03 -30.28
CA GLY A 53 -0.01 -29.30 -29.97
C GLY A 53 -0.90 -28.07 -30.19
N VAL A 54 -2.03 -28.22 -30.89
CA VAL A 54 -2.98 -27.12 -31.21
C VAL A 54 -3.40 -26.31 -29.97
N ILE A 55 -3.83 -26.98 -28.89
CA ILE A 55 -4.21 -26.31 -27.63
C ILE A 55 -3.03 -25.56 -27.03
N SER A 56 -1.86 -26.18 -27.08
CA SER A 56 -0.63 -25.65 -26.51
C SER A 56 -0.17 -24.40 -27.27
N ARG A 57 -0.27 -24.42 -28.61
CA ARG A 57 0.00 -23.29 -29.49
C ARG A 57 -0.94 -22.13 -29.22
N ARG A 58 -2.25 -22.39 -29.18
CA ARG A 58 -3.24 -21.37 -28.79
C ARG A 58 -2.88 -20.74 -27.44
N ASN A 59 -2.56 -21.56 -26.44
CA ASN A 59 -2.25 -21.07 -25.10
C ASN A 59 -0.94 -20.27 -25.06
N ALA A 60 0.05 -20.58 -25.90
CA ALA A 60 1.27 -19.78 -26.04
C ALA A 60 0.96 -18.39 -26.65
N TYR A 61 0.17 -18.32 -27.72
CA TYR A 61 -0.29 -17.05 -28.30
C TYR A 61 -1.16 -16.26 -27.32
N LYS A 62 -2.10 -16.90 -26.64
CA LYS A 62 -2.90 -16.28 -25.57
C LYS A 62 -2.00 -15.71 -24.45
N GLY A 63 -1.02 -16.48 -24.00
CA GLY A 63 -0.08 -16.06 -22.96
C GLY A 63 0.73 -14.84 -23.39
N LEU A 64 1.20 -14.81 -24.65
CA LEU A 64 1.88 -13.68 -25.25
C LEU A 64 0.99 -12.42 -25.31
N TRP A 65 -0.24 -12.53 -25.82
CA TRP A 65 -1.16 -11.39 -25.90
C TRP A 65 -1.53 -10.85 -24.53
N ARG A 66 -1.76 -11.74 -23.56
CA ARG A 66 -1.98 -11.35 -22.17
C ARG A 66 -0.78 -10.57 -21.63
N ALA A 67 0.43 -11.12 -21.74
CA ALA A 67 1.65 -10.49 -21.25
C ALA A 67 1.87 -9.09 -21.87
N LEU A 68 1.63 -8.96 -23.17
CA LEU A 68 1.83 -7.72 -23.93
C LEU A 68 0.85 -6.60 -23.50
N TYR A 69 -0.43 -6.91 -23.35
CA TYR A 69 -1.46 -5.89 -23.05
C TYR A 69 -1.69 -5.65 -21.56
N HIS A 70 -1.41 -6.64 -20.69
CA HIS A 70 -1.45 -6.46 -19.23
C HIS A 70 -0.14 -5.87 -18.68
N ARG A 71 0.90 -5.76 -19.52
CA ARG A 71 2.23 -5.23 -19.17
C ARG A 71 2.91 -6.03 -18.04
N ASP A 72 2.59 -7.32 -17.96
CA ASP A 72 3.20 -8.25 -17.01
C ASP A 72 4.69 -8.49 -17.32
N HIS A 73 5.06 -8.32 -18.60
CA HIS A 73 6.39 -8.59 -19.15
C HIS A 73 6.80 -7.48 -20.14
N PRO A 74 7.48 -6.42 -19.69
CA PRO A 74 7.74 -5.24 -20.50
C PRO A 74 8.89 -5.40 -21.51
N ASP A 75 9.65 -6.49 -21.47
CA ASP A 75 10.82 -6.75 -22.33
C ASP A 75 10.66 -7.94 -23.29
N LEU A 76 9.42 -8.25 -23.67
CA LEU A 76 9.09 -9.28 -24.67
C LEU A 76 9.81 -9.04 -26.00
N ALA A 77 10.51 -10.07 -26.50
CA ALA A 77 11.15 -10.01 -27.81
C ALA A 77 10.81 -11.21 -28.72
N TRP A 78 10.60 -10.94 -30.00
CA TRP A 78 10.26 -11.91 -31.03
C TRP A 78 11.46 -12.16 -31.95
N THR A 79 11.97 -13.38 -32.01
CA THR A 79 13.21 -13.69 -32.73
C THR A 79 13.04 -13.50 -34.23
N ALA A 80 13.93 -12.71 -34.84
CA ALA A 80 13.95 -12.49 -36.29
C ALA A 80 14.90 -13.43 -37.03
N VAL A 81 15.65 -14.26 -36.28
CA VAL A 81 16.61 -15.22 -36.79
C VAL A 81 16.54 -16.50 -35.96
N THR A 82 17.15 -17.57 -36.46
CA THR A 82 17.30 -18.82 -35.70
C THR A 82 18.07 -18.57 -34.40
N ALA A 83 17.50 -19.02 -33.28
CA ALA A 83 18.12 -18.96 -31.97
C ALA A 83 18.59 -20.37 -31.56
N THR A 84 19.84 -20.50 -31.14
CA THR A 84 20.40 -21.78 -30.65
C THR A 84 20.43 -21.77 -29.13
N VAL A 85 19.54 -22.53 -28.48
CA VAL A 85 19.44 -22.64 -27.02
C VAL A 85 19.63 -24.09 -26.60
N ASN A 86 20.52 -24.33 -25.63
CA ASN A 86 20.83 -25.68 -25.13
C ASN A 86 21.21 -26.67 -26.26
N SER A 87 21.95 -26.22 -27.27
CA SER A 87 22.33 -27.00 -28.47
C SER A 87 21.18 -27.42 -29.38
N SER A 88 19.99 -26.81 -29.24
CA SER A 88 18.85 -26.98 -30.14
C SER A 88 18.56 -25.68 -30.88
N ASP A 89 18.29 -25.79 -32.18
CA ASP A 89 17.95 -24.64 -33.02
C ASP A 89 16.43 -24.43 -33.05
N TYR A 90 16.01 -23.19 -32.83
CA TYR A 90 14.63 -22.73 -32.94
C TYR A 90 14.56 -21.75 -34.10
N ALA A 91 13.67 -22.01 -35.05
CA ALA A 91 13.45 -21.12 -36.21
C ALA A 91 13.08 -19.69 -35.75
N PRO A 92 13.21 -18.68 -36.64
CA PRO A 92 12.63 -17.37 -36.38
C PRO A 92 11.18 -17.50 -35.93
N GLY A 93 10.71 -16.59 -35.08
CA GLY A 93 9.34 -16.60 -34.60
C GLY A 93 9.15 -16.99 -33.13
N ALA A 94 10.22 -17.33 -32.41
CA ALA A 94 10.13 -17.64 -30.98
C ALA A 94 10.05 -16.37 -30.13
N ILE A 95 9.45 -16.46 -28.95
CA ILE A 95 9.42 -15.39 -27.96
C ILE A 95 10.53 -15.59 -26.94
N LEU A 96 11.29 -14.53 -26.67
CA LEU A 96 12.29 -14.42 -25.62
C LEU A 96 11.67 -13.60 -24.48
N ASP A 97 11.18 -14.31 -23.46
CA ASP A 97 10.72 -13.79 -22.17
C ASP A 97 10.22 -14.96 -21.29
N ASN A 98 10.01 -14.69 -20.01
CA ASN A 98 9.42 -15.59 -19.03
C ASN A 98 7.90 -15.78 -19.18
N LEU A 99 7.45 -16.24 -20.35
CA LEU A 99 6.10 -16.79 -20.52
C LEU A 99 6.02 -18.18 -19.87
N THR A 100 5.99 -18.28 -18.53
CA THR A 100 5.90 -19.57 -17.83
C THR A 100 4.47 -20.02 -17.59
N SER A 101 4.10 -21.17 -18.15
CA SER A 101 2.82 -21.83 -17.88
C SER A 101 2.93 -23.34 -18.02
N SER A 102 2.11 -24.09 -17.29
CA SER A 102 1.95 -25.54 -17.48
C SER A 102 1.26 -25.91 -18.79
N ASP A 103 0.69 -24.93 -19.49
CA ASP A 103 -0.21 -25.16 -20.62
C ASP A 103 0.49 -25.15 -21.99
N PHE A 104 1.79 -24.80 -22.03
CA PHE A 104 2.62 -24.87 -23.23
C PHE A 104 4.09 -25.16 -22.98
N THR A 105 4.82 -25.45 -24.06
CA THR A 105 6.22 -25.83 -24.00
C THR A 105 7.10 -24.59 -24.12
N TYR A 106 8.12 -24.51 -23.28
CA TYR A 106 9.14 -23.49 -23.31
C TYR A 106 10.49 -24.12 -22.95
N VAL A 107 11.57 -23.39 -23.18
CA VAL A 107 12.94 -23.86 -22.98
C VAL A 107 13.68 -22.84 -22.14
N THR A 108 14.14 -23.24 -20.95
CA THR A 108 15.01 -22.42 -20.11
C THR A 108 16.47 -22.62 -20.52
N ALA A 109 17.17 -21.54 -20.84
CA ALA A 109 18.57 -21.57 -21.24
C ALA A 109 19.46 -22.01 -20.05
N SER A 110 20.24 -23.08 -20.24
CA SER A 110 21.19 -23.57 -19.23
C SER A 110 22.50 -22.77 -19.18
N GLY A 111 22.71 -21.91 -20.17
CA GLY A 111 23.85 -21.00 -20.31
C GLY A 111 23.47 -19.81 -21.17
N ALA A 112 24.32 -18.78 -21.21
CA ALA A 112 24.09 -17.62 -22.06
C ALA A 112 24.08 -18.01 -23.55
N PHE A 113 23.26 -17.33 -24.34
CA PHE A 113 23.15 -17.50 -25.79
C PHE A 113 22.89 -16.16 -26.46
N SER A 114 23.11 -16.06 -27.76
CA SER A 114 22.97 -14.79 -28.49
C SER A 114 21.88 -14.90 -29.54
N VAL A 115 21.05 -13.86 -29.66
CA VAL A 115 20.14 -13.70 -30.80
C VAL A 115 20.48 -12.38 -31.48
N PRO A 116 21.10 -12.41 -32.68
CA PRO A 116 21.58 -11.20 -33.35
C PRO A 116 20.48 -10.19 -33.69
N ARG A 117 19.24 -10.66 -33.91
CA ARG A 117 18.11 -9.84 -34.34
C ARG A 117 16.81 -10.33 -33.71
N SER A 118 16.13 -9.44 -33.02
CA SER A 118 14.79 -9.66 -32.49
C SER A 118 13.96 -8.37 -32.60
N PHE A 119 12.65 -8.51 -32.56
CA PHE A 119 11.72 -7.38 -32.43
C PHE A 119 11.24 -7.28 -30.99
N ALA A 120 11.48 -6.15 -30.33
CA ALA A 120 10.77 -5.81 -29.11
C ALA A 120 9.28 -5.66 -29.43
N LEU A 121 8.42 -6.36 -28.71
CA LEU A 121 6.98 -6.30 -28.94
C LEU A 121 6.36 -5.21 -28.07
N HIS A 122 5.59 -4.33 -28.69
CA HIS A 122 4.81 -3.29 -28.02
C HIS A 122 3.33 -3.45 -28.36
N PRO A 123 2.40 -3.27 -27.39
CA PRO A 123 0.97 -3.36 -27.67
C PRO A 123 0.56 -2.28 -28.68
N ARG A 124 -0.35 -2.64 -29.59
CA ARG A 124 -0.88 -1.76 -30.65
C ARG A 124 -2.40 -1.79 -30.62
N GLN A 125 -3.06 -0.66 -30.84
CA GLN A 125 -4.51 -0.64 -30.96
C GLN A 125 -4.94 -1.07 -32.37
N VAL A 126 -5.80 -2.08 -32.44
CA VAL A 126 -6.26 -2.66 -33.71
C VAL A 126 -7.67 -2.19 -34.03
N ALA A 127 -7.87 -1.60 -35.20
CA ALA A 127 -9.16 -1.35 -35.80
C ALA A 127 -9.53 -2.48 -36.76
N LEU A 128 -10.66 -3.13 -36.52
CA LEU A 128 -11.27 -4.11 -37.41
C LEU A 128 -12.40 -3.45 -38.20
N PHE A 129 -12.27 -3.38 -39.53
CA PHE A 129 -13.29 -2.72 -40.34
C PHE A 129 -14.56 -3.58 -40.46
N TYR A 130 -15.69 -2.99 -40.03
CA TYR A 130 -17.02 -3.58 -40.00
C TYR A 130 -17.94 -2.78 -40.96
N PRO A 131 -17.94 -3.09 -42.28
CA PRO A 131 -18.75 -2.35 -43.22
C PRO A 131 -20.24 -2.55 -42.98
N THR A 132 -21.01 -1.49 -43.14
CA THR A 132 -22.47 -1.51 -42.99
C THR A 132 -23.20 -1.99 -44.25
N THR A 133 -22.46 -2.26 -45.33
CA THR A 133 -22.99 -2.78 -46.59
C THR A 133 -23.58 -4.17 -46.40
N ARG A 134 -24.78 -4.39 -46.95
CA ARG A 134 -25.54 -5.64 -46.82
C ARG A 134 -25.91 -6.23 -48.17
N ASP A 135 -25.99 -7.55 -48.21
CA ASP A 135 -26.38 -8.28 -49.41
C ASP A 135 -27.90 -8.32 -49.64
N GLU A 136 -28.34 -9.04 -50.67
CA GLU A 136 -29.75 -9.19 -51.03
C GLU A 136 -30.62 -9.88 -49.96
N TYR A 137 -30.00 -10.48 -48.94
CA TYR A 137 -30.63 -11.14 -47.80
C TYR A 137 -30.46 -10.39 -46.48
N ASP A 138 -29.99 -9.13 -46.53
CA ASP A 138 -29.74 -8.27 -45.36
C ASP A 138 -28.57 -8.79 -44.46
N GLN A 139 -27.67 -9.59 -45.01
CA GLN A 139 -26.47 -10.08 -44.32
C GLN A 139 -25.29 -9.14 -44.55
N ILE A 140 -24.41 -8.98 -43.56
CA ILE A 140 -23.18 -8.17 -43.72
C ILE A 140 -22.28 -8.84 -44.76
N VAL A 141 -21.76 -8.04 -45.69
CA VAL A 141 -21.00 -8.58 -46.84
C VAL A 141 -19.55 -8.93 -46.49
N ALA A 142 -18.99 -8.34 -45.43
CA ALA A 142 -17.68 -8.70 -44.89
C ALA A 142 -17.81 -9.90 -43.95
N TRP A 143 -17.81 -11.11 -44.51
CA TRP A 143 -18.12 -12.30 -43.74
C TRP A 143 -16.97 -12.73 -42.80
N GLU A 144 -15.71 -12.46 -43.14
CA GLU A 144 -14.54 -12.76 -42.29
C GLU A 144 -14.45 -11.88 -41.04
N GLU A 145 -15.30 -10.86 -40.93
CA GLU A 145 -15.36 -10.01 -39.75
C GLU A 145 -15.61 -10.84 -38.47
N GLY A 146 -16.41 -11.91 -38.59
CA GLY A 146 -16.70 -12.85 -37.51
C GLY A 146 -15.52 -13.76 -37.18
N ASP A 147 -14.70 -14.12 -38.16
CA ASP A 147 -13.52 -14.98 -37.99
C ASP A 147 -12.39 -14.23 -37.26
N PHE A 148 -12.20 -12.95 -37.58
CA PHE A 148 -11.32 -12.07 -36.80
C PHE A 148 -11.82 -11.86 -35.37
N GLU A 149 -13.14 -11.69 -35.18
CA GLU A 149 -13.69 -11.64 -33.82
C GLU A 149 -13.43 -12.94 -33.06
N GLN A 150 -13.56 -14.10 -33.71
CA GLN A 150 -13.24 -15.38 -33.10
C GLN A 150 -11.75 -15.47 -32.77
N LEU A 151 -10.85 -15.01 -33.65
CA LEU A 151 -9.42 -14.93 -33.39
C LEU A 151 -9.13 -14.10 -32.11
N PHE A 152 -9.65 -12.88 -32.02
CA PHE A 152 -9.36 -12.00 -30.89
C PHE A 152 -10.09 -12.40 -29.61
N ARG A 153 -11.40 -12.67 -29.67
CA ARG A 153 -12.24 -12.93 -28.49
C ARG A 153 -12.09 -14.35 -27.98
N VAL A 154 -11.89 -15.34 -28.85
CA VAL A 154 -11.92 -16.77 -28.48
C VAL A 154 -10.54 -17.40 -28.51
N TYR A 155 -9.77 -17.22 -29.58
CA TYR A 155 -8.45 -17.86 -29.72
C TYR A 155 -7.41 -17.21 -28.80
N LEU A 156 -7.30 -15.88 -28.85
CA LEU A 156 -6.41 -15.10 -27.99
C LEU A 156 -7.00 -14.85 -26.60
N TRP A 157 -8.31 -15.09 -26.44
CA TRP A 157 -9.07 -14.91 -25.20
C TRP A 157 -8.98 -13.48 -24.66
N CYS A 158 -9.81 -12.60 -25.22
CA CYS A 158 -9.90 -11.25 -24.72
C CYS A 158 -10.60 -11.23 -23.35
N GLU A 159 -9.87 -10.90 -22.29
CA GLU A 159 -10.43 -10.67 -20.96
C GLU A 159 -11.20 -9.34 -21.00
N GLU A 160 -12.53 -9.41 -21.16
CA GLU A 160 -13.36 -8.21 -21.17
C GLU A 160 -13.20 -7.43 -19.85
N THR A 161 -12.74 -6.18 -19.97
CA THR A 161 -12.75 -5.21 -18.87
C THR A 161 -14.05 -4.41 -18.91
N GLU A 162 -14.28 -3.51 -17.94
CA GLU A 162 -15.40 -2.55 -18.02
C GLU A 162 -15.34 -1.68 -19.29
N GLU A 163 -14.16 -1.55 -19.90
CA GLU A 163 -13.88 -0.76 -21.10
C GLU A 163 -13.92 -1.58 -22.40
N GLY A 164 -14.11 -2.90 -22.33
CA GLY A 164 -14.19 -3.81 -23.49
C GLY A 164 -12.96 -4.67 -23.69
N CYS A 165 -12.65 -4.99 -24.96
CA CYS A 165 -11.52 -5.83 -25.31
C CYS A 165 -10.26 -4.97 -25.51
N PRO A 166 -9.16 -5.15 -24.74
CA PRO A 166 -7.96 -4.32 -24.90
C PRO A 166 -7.22 -4.48 -26.23
N TYR A 167 -7.55 -5.49 -27.04
CA TYR A 167 -6.80 -5.82 -28.26
C TYR A 167 -7.29 -5.07 -29.50
N PHE A 168 -8.61 -4.86 -29.63
CA PHE A 168 -9.20 -4.33 -30.85
C PHE A 168 -10.57 -3.68 -30.63
N ASP A 169 -10.92 -2.76 -31.53
CA ASP A 169 -12.27 -2.24 -31.72
C ASP A 169 -12.76 -2.46 -33.15
N THR A 170 -14.06 -2.34 -33.36
CA THR A 170 -14.69 -2.40 -34.69
C THR A 170 -15.05 -1.01 -35.20
N LEU A 171 -14.69 -0.68 -36.44
CA LEU A 171 -15.01 0.61 -37.06
C LEU A 171 -15.91 0.44 -38.28
N THR A 172 -17.02 1.17 -38.32
CA THR A 172 -17.85 1.36 -39.52
C THR A 172 -17.26 2.39 -40.48
N GLU A 173 -17.84 2.57 -41.67
CA GLU A 173 -17.39 3.56 -42.65
C GLU A 173 -17.31 4.98 -42.07
N THR A 174 -18.26 5.35 -41.20
CA THR A 174 -18.27 6.67 -40.56
C THR A 174 -17.14 6.80 -39.55
N GLN A 175 -16.86 5.74 -38.79
CA GLN A 175 -15.81 5.75 -37.77
C GLN A 175 -14.41 5.67 -38.38
N ILE A 176 -14.25 5.02 -39.54
CA ILE A 176 -12.99 5.10 -40.30
C ILE A 176 -12.63 6.57 -40.59
N ILE A 177 -13.63 7.41 -40.92
CA ILE A 177 -13.40 8.83 -41.21
C ILE A 177 -13.08 9.61 -39.94
N SER A 178 -13.72 9.32 -38.82
CA SER A 178 -13.62 10.14 -37.60
C SER A 178 -12.62 9.66 -36.56
N ASN A 179 -12.26 8.38 -36.55
CA ASN A 179 -11.57 7.73 -35.43
C ASN A 179 -10.34 6.89 -35.82
N LEU A 180 -10.10 6.62 -37.11
CA LEU A 180 -9.00 5.74 -37.50
C LEU A 180 -7.61 6.20 -37.01
N ALA A 181 -7.42 7.50 -36.79
CA ALA A 181 -6.18 8.08 -36.27
C ALA A 181 -5.86 7.69 -34.81
N ASP A 182 -6.84 7.15 -34.06
CA ASP A 182 -6.65 6.67 -32.68
C ASP A 182 -6.04 5.26 -32.61
N TYR A 183 -5.90 4.59 -33.77
CA TYR A 183 -5.43 3.21 -33.88
C TYR A 183 -4.03 3.13 -34.52
N ASP A 184 -3.36 1.98 -34.37
CA ASP A 184 -2.07 1.70 -34.99
C ASP A 184 -2.17 0.73 -36.19
N VAL A 185 -3.18 -0.15 -36.15
CA VAL A 185 -3.40 -1.21 -37.14
C VAL A 185 -4.82 -1.15 -37.68
N LEU A 186 -4.98 -1.25 -39.00
CA LEU A 186 -6.27 -1.43 -39.66
C LEU A 186 -6.33 -2.79 -40.34
N ILE A 187 -7.31 -3.60 -39.96
CA ILE A 187 -7.64 -4.86 -40.62
C ILE A 187 -8.86 -4.65 -41.52
N LEU A 188 -8.72 -5.01 -42.79
CA LEU A 188 -9.80 -5.08 -43.76
C LEU A 188 -10.12 -6.57 -44.04
N PRO A 189 -11.16 -7.14 -43.40
CA PRO A 189 -11.61 -8.50 -43.67
C PRO A 189 -12.07 -8.66 -45.11
N THR A 190 -11.98 -9.87 -45.66
CA THR A 190 -12.54 -10.11 -46.99
C THR A 190 -14.05 -9.88 -47.00
N MET A 191 -14.57 -9.72 -48.20
CA MET A 191 -15.99 -9.55 -48.45
C MET A 191 -16.49 -10.48 -49.54
N ARG A 192 -17.81 -10.67 -49.56
CA ARG A 192 -18.51 -11.49 -50.55
C ARG A 192 -18.19 -11.01 -51.97
N ILE A 193 -18.00 -11.98 -52.87
CA ILE A 193 -17.72 -11.73 -54.28
C ILE A 193 -18.77 -10.79 -54.86
N GLY A 194 -18.32 -9.73 -55.53
CA GLY A 194 -19.17 -8.72 -56.18
C GLY A 194 -19.46 -7.48 -55.34
N TYR A 195 -19.10 -7.46 -54.05
CA TYR A 195 -19.40 -6.34 -53.16
C TYR A 195 -18.24 -5.37 -52.89
N ALA A 196 -17.03 -5.66 -53.39
CA ALA A 196 -15.85 -4.81 -53.16
C ALA A 196 -16.02 -3.37 -53.67
N ASP A 197 -16.63 -3.20 -54.85
CA ASP A 197 -16.98 -1.87 -55.38
C ASP A 197 -18.02 -1.15 -54.52
N GLU A 198 -19.01 -1.88 -53.98
CA GLU A 198 -20.07 -1.31 -53.16
C GLU A 198 -19.56 -0.83 -51.80
N VAL A 199 -18.69 -1.62 -51.16
CA VAL A 199 -18.04 -1.23 -49.89
C VAL A 199 -17.09 -0.06 -50.10
N ALA A 200 -16.28 -0.06 -51.17
CA ALA A 200 -15.44 1.08 -51.52
C ALA A 200 -16.27 2.35 -51.81
N ALA A 201 -17.42 2.20 -52.48
CA ALA A 201 -18.34 3.31 -52.71
C ALA A 201 -19.00 3.82 -51.41
N ALA A 202 -19.30 2.93 -50.45
CA ALA A 202 -19.84 3.28 -49.14
C ALA A 202 -18.85 4.08 -48.29
N LEU A 203 -17.57 3.72 -48.30
CA LEU A 203 -16.48 4.53 -47.72
C LEU A 203 -16.38 5.91 -48.38
N GLY A 204 -16.59 5.96 -49.70
CA GLY A 204 -16.48 7.17 -50.50
C GLY A 204 -15.08 7.78 -50.47
N ALA A 205 -14.91 8.97 -51.07
CA ALA A 205 -13.61 9.63 -51.13
C ALA A 205 -13.05 9.93 -49.73
N ALA A 206 -13.89 10.35 -48.78
CA ALA A 206 -13.46 10.68 -47.43
C ALA A 206 -12.93 9.46 -46.65
N GLY A 207 -13.60 8.30 -46.74
CA GLY A 207 -13.13 7.08 -46.08
C GLY A 207 -11.85 6.54 -46.72
N LEU A 208 -11.76 6.56 -48.05
CA LEU A 208 -10.56 6.14 -48.77
C LEU A 208 -9.36 7.07 -48.50
N ASP A 209 -9.59 8.38 -48.43
CA ASP A 209 -8.56 9.35 -48.05
C ASP A 209 -8.14 9.17 -46.58
N ALA A 210 -9.07 8.90 -45.66
CA ALA A 210 -8.73 8.60 -44.27
C ALA A 210 -7.85 7.35 -44.13
N ILE A 211 -8.14 6.28 -44.88
CA ILE A 211 -7.31 5.07 -44.93
C ILE A 211 -5.93 5.40 -45.52
N ARG A 212 -5.87 6.21 -46.59
CA ARG A 212 -4.59 6.64 -47.17
C ARG A 212 -3.76 7.46 -46.20
N ASP A 213 -4.37 8.43 -45.53
CA ASP A 213 -3.71 9.32 -44.57
C ASP A 213 -3.20 8.53 -43.37
N PHE A 214 -3.98 7.57 -42.87
CA PHE A 214 -3.57 6.64 -41.82
C PHE A 214 -2.29 5.88 -42.19
N VAL A 215 -2.27 5.22 -43.36
CA VAL A 215 -1.08 4.45 -43.78
C VAL A 215 0.09 5.38 -44.08
N THR A 216 -0.12 6.47 -44.82
CA THR A 216 0.98 7.38 -45.17
C THR A 216 1.59 8.06 -43.94
N GLY A 217 0.82 8.23 -42.86
CA GLY A 217 1.28 8.73 -41.57
C GLY A 217 1.98 7.70 -40.67
N GLY A 218 2.10 6.43 -41.08
CA GLY A 218 2.81 5.39 -40.32
C GLY A 218 1.97 4.18 -39.93
N GLY A 219 0.65 4.20 -40.19
CA GLY A 219 -0.26 3.11 -39.85
C GLY A 219 0.06 1.79 -40.57
N PHE A 220 -0.31 0.68 -39.94
CA PHE A 220 -0.17 -0.66 -40.52
C PHE A 220 -1.52 -1.16 -41.04
N LEU A 221 -1.62 -1.49 -42.33
CA LEU A 221 -2.84 -2.00 -42.94
C LEU A 221 -2.66 -3.47 -43.34
N TYR A 222 -3.58 -4.32 -42.91
CA TYR A 222 -3.69 -5.71 -43.33
C TYR A 222 -5.02 -5.95 -44.05
N ALA A 223 -4.98 -6.44 -45.30
CA ALA A 223 -6.17 -6.72 -46.09
C ALA A 223 -6.19 -8.16 -46.60
N GLN A 224 -7.32 -8.84 -46.44
CA GLN A 224 -7.54 -10.19 -46.95
C GLN A 224 -8.34 -10.19 -48.25
N SER A 225 -7.81 -10.93 -49.24
CA SER A 225 -8.54 -11.31 -50.46
C SER A 225 -9.20 -10.10 -51.15
N ASN A 226 -10.53 -10.10 -51.33
CA ASN A 226 -11.29 -9.05 -52.02
C ASN A 226 -11.11 -7.65 -51.39
N ALA A 227 -10.73 -7.57 -50.11
CA ALA A 227 -10.45 -6.30 -49.46
C ALA A 227 -9.20 -5.58 -50.00
N ALA A 228 -8.30 -6.31 -50.68
CA ALA A 228 -7.17 -5.72 -51.39
C ALA A 228 -7.61 -4.65 -52.40
N TYR A 229 -8.84 -4.75 -52.92
CA TYR A 229 -9.39 -3.75 -53.82
C TYR A 229 -9.60 -2.39 -53.13
N ILE A 230 -10.00 -2.37 -51.85
CA ILE A 230 -10.13 -1.10 -51.09
C ILE A 230 -8.76 -0.42 -50.98
N VAL A 231 -7.70 -1.20 -50.78
CA VAL A 231 -6.31 -0.69 -50.71
C VAL A 231 -5.89 -0.05 -52.04
N GLU A 232 -6.24 -0.66 -53.17
CA GLU A 232 -6.03 -0.08 -54.49
C GLU A 232 -6.85 1.21 -54.69
N GLN A 233 -8.12 1.22 -54.29
CA GLN A 233 -8.98 2.42 -54.38
C GLN A 233 -8.51 3.55 -53.46
N ALA A 234 -7.91 3.22 -52.32
CA ALA A 234 -7.21 4.17 -51.45
C ALA A 234 -5.90 4.66 -52.07
N GLY A 235 -5.45 4.13 -53.21
CA GLY A 235 -4.24 4.56 -53.90
C GLY A 235 -2.96 4.20 -53.15
N LEU A 236 -3.01 3.16 -52.31
CA LEU A 236 -1.87 2.67 -51.53
C LEU A 236 -1.01 1.66 -52.30
N VAL A 237 -1.55 1.15 -53.41
CA VAL A 237 -0.84 0.36 -54.43
C VAL A 237 -1.22 0.87 -55.82
N ASP A 238 -0.41 0.57 -56.83
CA ASP A 238 -0.63 0.96 -58.22
C ASP A 238 -2.01 0.48 -58.73
N ALA A 239 -2.73 1.32 -59.48
CA ALA A 239 -3.99 0.93 -60.11
C ALA A 239 -3.81 -0.25 -61.08
N GLY A 240 -4.67 -1.26 -60.98
CA GLY A 240 -4.57 -2.51 -61.74
C GLY A 240 -3.71 -3.59 -61.06
N THR A 241 -3.31 -3.38 -59.81
CA THR A 241 -2.70 -4.41 -58.95
C THR A 241 -3.71 -5.51 -58.61
N VAL A 242 -4.98 -5.16 -58.42
CA VAL A 242 -6.05 -6.10 -58.02
C VAL A 242 -7.04 -6.30 -59.17
N ASP A 243 -7.12 -7.52 -59.71
CA ASP A 243 -8.09 -7.90 -60.72
C ASP A 243 -9.21 -8.76 -60.10
N LEU A 244 -10.38 -8.15 -59.91
CA LEU A 244 -11.58 -8.81 -59.40
C LEU A 244 -12.27 -9.72 -60.44
N SER A 245 -11.88 -9.66 -61.72
CA SER A 245 -12.51 -10.45 -62.80
C SER A 245 -11.84 -11.80 -63.01
N THR A 246 -10.52 -11.88 -62.79
CA THR A 246 -9.76 -13.12 -62.80
C THR A 246 -9.67 -13.70 -61.40
N ARG A 247 -10.03 -14.97 -61.24
CA ARG A 247 -10.06 -15.64 -59.93
C ARG A 247 -8.93 -16.65 -59.77
N VAL A 248 -8.37 -16.70 -58.57
CA VAL A 248 -7.41 -17.69 -58.10
C VAL A 248 -8.16 -18.68 -57.22
N THR A 249 -8.13 -19.95 -57.60
CA THR A 249 -8.94 -21.02 -56.98
C THR A 249 -8.10 -22.29 -56.87
N ASP A 250 -8.39 -23.13 -55.90
CA ASP A 250 -7.86 -24.50 -55.82
C ASP A 250 -9.00 -25.52 -55.66
N GLY A 251 -8.80 -26.75 -56.15
CA GLY A 251 -9.82 -27.80 -56.15
C GLY A 251 -10.13 -28.37 -54.76
N ASP A 252 -9.18 -28.27 -53.83
CA ASP A 252 -9.28 -28.69 -52.43
C ASP A 252 -9.40 -27.49 -51.49
N ASN A 253 -9.60 -26.27 -52.03
CA ASN A 253 -9.60 -25.00 -51.31
C ASN A 253 -8.31 -24.74 -50.49
N ALA A 254 -7.18 -25.31 -50.91
CA ALA A 254 -5.88 -25.15 -50.26
C ALA A 254 -4.85 -24.64 -51.26
N GLY A 255 -4.25 -23.48 -51.01
CA GLY A 255 -3.23 -22.90 -51.88
C GLY A 255 -1.84 -23.08 -51.30
N GLN A 256 -0.95 -23.78 -52.00
CA GLN A 256 0.44 -23.96 -51.59
C GLN A 256 1.23 -22.65 -51.79
N LEU A 257 1.82 -22.16 -50.71
CA LEU A 257 2.63 -20.95 -50.61
C LEU A 257 4.09 -21.25 -50.97
N GLY A 258 4.55 -20.71 -52.11
CA GLY A 258 5.96 -20.64 -52.44
C GLY A 258 6.60 -19.43 -51.78
N ILE A 259 7.30 -19.62 -50.68
CA ILE A 259 7.98 -18.55 -49.93
C ILE A 259 9.15 -18.00 -50.75
N LEU A 260 9.07 -16.73 -51.11
CA LEU A 260 10.12 -16.00 -51.85
C LEU A 260 11.06 -15.24 -50.91
N LEU A 261 10.56 -14.81 -49.75
CA LEU A 261 11.32 -14.09 -48.72
C LEU A 261 11.21 -14.83 -47.37
N PRO A 262 11.99 -15.91 -47.15
CA PRO A 262 11.89 -16.74 -45.95
C PRO A 262 12.32 -16.05 -44.66
N ASP A 263 13.13 -14.98 -44.77
CA ASP A 263 13.56 -14.17 -43.63
C ASP A 263 12.58 -13.02 -43.31
N HIS A 264 11.42 -12.96 -43.99
CA HIS A 264 10.41 -11.94 -43.74
C HIS A 264 9.53 -12.30 -42.52
N PRO A 265 9.20 -11.36 -41.61
CA PRO A 265 8.41 -11.65 -40.41
C PRO A 265 7.07 -12.34 -40.66
N LEU A 266 6.46 -12.05 -41.81
CA LEU A 266 5.23 -12.69 -42.27
C LEU A 266 5.34 -14.20 -42.52
N ALA A 267 6.52 -14.82 -42.42
CA ALA A 267 6.76 -16.24 -42.68
C ALA A 267 7.40 -16.99 -41.49
N PHE A 268 7.42 -16.39 -40.29
CA PHE A 268 8.19 -16.92 -39.15
C PHE A 268 7.49 -18.08 -38.43
N SER A 269 6.19 -17.95 -38.14
CA SER A 269 5.49 -18.87 -37.22
C SER A 269 4.50 -19.78 -37.94
N TRP A 270 4.66 -20.00 -39.24
CA TRP A 270 3.74 -20.81 -40.03
C TRP A 270 3.74 -22.28 -39.59
N LEU A 271 2.61 -22.96 -39.74
CA LEU A 271 2.49 -24.40 -39.49
C LEU A 271 2.84 -25.24 -40.71
N ALA A 272 2.48 -24.73 -41.88
CA ALA A 272 2.68 -25.32 -43.18
C ALA A 272 2.75 -24.20 -44.21
N ASP A 273 3.40 -24.49 -45.33
CA ASP A 273 3.53 -23.59 -46.47
C ASP A 273 2.24 -23.61 -47.33
N GLU A 274 1.07 -23.53 -46.71
CA GLU A 274 -0.24 -23.55 -47.38
C GLU A 274 -1.22 -22.60 -46.65
N THR A 275 -2.30 -22.20 -47.31
CA THR A 275 -3.36 -21.39 -46.71
C THR A 275 -4.71 -21.76 -47.32
N TYR A 276 -5.80 -21.37 -46.66
CA TYR A 276 -7.14 -21.56 -47.18
C TYR A 276 -7.42 -20.57 -48.32
N VAL A 277 -7.95 -21.09 -49.43
CA VAL A 277 -8.32 -20.28 -50.62
C VAL A 277 -9.69 -20.69 -51.14
N LEU A 278 -10.45 -19.73 -51.63
CA LEU A 278 -11.75 -19.90 -52.26
C LEU A 278 -11.71 -19.38 -53.70
N ASP A 279 -12.20 -18.16 -53.91
CA ASP A 279 -12.31 -17.46 -55.19
C ASP A 279 -11.60 -16.10 -55.09
N GLU A 280 -10.29 -16.14 -54.85
CA GLU A 280 -9.50 -14.95 -54.57
C GLU A 280 -9.35 -14.07 -55.81
N PRO A 281 -9.24 -12.74 -55.66
CA PRO A 281 -8.88 -11.89 -56.78
C PRO A 281 -7.46 -12.20 -57.27
N LEU A 282 -7.17 -11.95 -58.54
CA LEU A 282 -5.79 -12.02 -59.02
C LEU A 282 -5.04 -10.76 -58.56
N ILE A 283 -4.04 -10.94 -57.70
CA ILE A 283 -3.09 -9.88 -57.34
C ILE A 283 -1.83 -10.01 -58.20
N THR A 284 -1.50 -8.94 -58.91
CA THR A 284 -0.32 -8.87 -59.78
C THR A 284 0.79 -8.07 -59.11
N SER A 285 2.03 -8.56 -59.20
CA SER A 285 3.19 -7.80 -58.73
C SER A 285 3.43 -6.57 -59.63
N THR A 286 3.11 -5.40 -59.10
CA THR A 286 3.44 -4.08 -59.66
C THR A 286 4.72 -3.54 -59.01
N GLY A 287 5.23 -2.38 -59.48
CA GLY A 287 6.53 -1.87 -59.04
C GLY A 287 6.62 -1.50 -57.55
N GLN A 288 5.47 -1.28 -56.90
CA GLN A 288 5.36 -0.93 -55.49
C GLN A 288 5.23 -2.15 -54.55
N LEU A 289 5.00 -3.36 -55.08
CA LEU A 289 4.69 -4.54 -54.27
C LEU A 289 5.87 -5.50 -54.17
N SER A 290 6.40 -5.68 -52.96
CA SER A 290 7.34 -6.74 -52.61
C SER A 290 6.58 -8.04 -52.33
N VAL A 291 6.89 -9.11 -53.07
CA VAL A 291 6.17 -10.39 -52.95
C VAL A 291 6.90 -11.29 -51.94
N VAL A 292 6.23 -11.59 -50.82
CA VAL A 292 6.75 -12.48 -49.77
C VAL A 292 6.49 -13.93 -50.12
N ALA A 293 5.30 -14.24 -50.64
CA ALA A 293 4.92 -15.57 -51.10
C ALA A 293 4.02 -15.51 -52.34
N ALA A 294 4.11 -16.55 -53.17
CA ALA A 294 3.28 -16.71 -54.36
C ALA A 294 2.60 -18.10 -54.35
N PHE A 295 1.41 -18.20 -54.96
CA PHE A 295 0.75 -19.50 -55.11
C PHE A 295 1.49 -20.39 -56.10
N THR A 296 1.60 -21.69 -55.81
CA THR A 296 2.36 -22.62 -56.67
C THR A 296 1.51 -23.64 -57.42
N ASP A 297 0.30 -23.93 -56.94
CA ASP A 297 -0.56 -25.03 -57.41
C ASP A 297 -2.01 -24.63 -57.68
N THR A 298 -2.38 -23.37 -57.45
CA THR A 298 -3.73 -22.85 -57.75
C THR A 298 -4.00 -22.74 -59.25
N SER A 299 -5.20 -22.30 -59.63
CA SER A 299 -5.58 -22.03 -61.02
C SER A 299 -4.77 -20.90 -61.68
N GLN A 300 -4.03 -20.10 -60.90
CA GLN A 300 -3.12 -19.05 -61.37
C GLN A 300 -1.72 -19.21 -60.73
N PRO A 301 -0.93 -20.25 -61.07
CA PRO A 301 0.38 -20.45 -60.47
C PRO A 301 1.32 -19.25 -60.70
N GLY A 302 2.02 -18.84 -59.65
CA GLY A 302 2.90 -17.69 -59.61
C GLY A 302 2.21 -16.37 -59.26
N SER A 303 0.87 -16.35 -59.09
CA SER A 303 0.17 -15.15 -58.59
C SER A 303 0.58 -14.82 -57.15
N VAL A 304 0.49 -13.55 -56.78
CA VAL A 304 0.83 -13.09 -55.42
C VAL A 304 -0.13 -13.73 -54.40
N ALA A 305 0.45 -14.38 -53.40
CA ALA A 305 -0.27 -14.87 -52.22
C ALA A 305 -0.10 -13.89 -51.05
N ILE A 306 1.11 -13.35 -50.85
CA ILE A 306 1.39 -12.32 -49.84
C ILE A 306 2.23 -11.23 -50.48
N GLY A 307 1.69 -10.01 -50.50
CA GLY A 307 2.36 -8.82 -51.01
C GLY A 307 2.49 -7.75 -49.93
N VAL A 308 3.60 -7.03 -49.94
CA VAL A 308 3.88 -5.91 -49.03
C VAL A 308 4.18 -4.65 -49.84
N ALA A 309 3.52 -3.55 -49.50
CA ALA A 309 3.85 -2.22 -50.02
C ALA A 309 4.21 -1.28 -48.86
N THR A 310 5.13 -0.34 -49.14
CA THR A 310 5.52 0.72 -48.22
C THR A 310 5.15 2.04 -48.87
N THR A 311 4.21 2.77 -48.27
CA THR A 311 3.62 3.99 -48.83
C THR A 311 3.61 5.08 -47.76
N GLY A 312 4.22 6.24 -48.03
CA GLY A 312 4.56 7.19 -46.97
C GLY A 312 5.44 6.51 -45.91
N ASP A 313 5.02 6.56 -44.65
CA ASP A 313 5.74 5.94 -43.52
C ASP A 313 5.18 4.60 -43.04
N GLY A 314 3.99 4.22 -43.50
CA GLY A 314 3.31 3.00 -43.08
C GLY A 314 3.56 1.80 -43.98
N ARG A 315 2.79 0.74 -43.71
CA ARG A 315 2.92 -0.56 -44.38
C ARG A 315 1.57 -1.11 -44.75
N VAL A 316 1.54 -1.81 -45.87
CA VAL A 316 0.36 -2.49 -46.38
C VAL A 316 0.71 -3.95 -46.60
N VAL A 317 -0.06 -4.85 -46.03
CA VAL A 317 -0.01 -6.30 -46.28
C VAL A 317 -1.27 -6.72 -47.02
N LEU A 318 -1.08 -7.27 -48.21
CA LEU A 318 -2.10 -7.92 -49.00
C LEU A 318 -1.94 -9.43 -48.85
N PHE A 319 -2.89 -10.09 -48.17
CA PHE A 319 -2.90 -11.55 -48.03
C PHE A 319 -4.03 -12.10 -48.89
N ASN A 320 -3.68 -12.77 -49.99
CA ASN A 320 -4.62 -13.24 -50.99
C ASN A 320 -5.14 -14.64 -50.69
N GLY A 321 -5.75 -14.81 -49.52
CA GLY A 321 -6.32 -16.05 -49.00
C GLY A 321 -7.08 -15.75 -47.70
N HIS A 322 -7.49 -16.79 -47.00
CA HIS A 322 -8.41 -16.71 -45.86
C HIS A 322 -7.84 -17.31 -44.56
N PRO A 323 -6.66 -16.86 -44.07
CA PRO A 323 -6.03 -17.48 -42.89
C PRO A 323 -6.72 -17.16 -41.55
N SER A 324 -7.73 -16.29 -41.55
CA SER A 324 -8.57 -15.99 -40.38
C SER A 324 -9.63 -17.07 -40.12
N ASP A 325 -10.12 -17.75 -41.17
CA ASP A 325 -11.20 -18.75 -41.13
C ASP A 325 -10.79 -20.04 -40.39
N ASP A 326 -9.54 -20.51 -40.56
CA ASP A 326 -9.04 -21.73 -39.91
C ASP A 326 -8.01 -21.44 -38.81
N ILE A 327 -8.21 -22.07 -37.65
CA ILE A 327 -7.31 -22.02 -36.49
C ILE A 327 -5.89 -22.50 -36.80
N ASP A 328 -5.72 -23.39 -37.78
CA ASP A 328 -4.40 -23.84 -38.21
C ASP A 328 -3.66 -22.77 -39.04
N TYR A 329 -4.37 -21.82 -39.65
CA TYR A 329 -3.79 -20.70 -40.40
C TYR A 329 -3.70 -19.39 -39.60
N HIS A 330 -4.32 -19.31 -38.41
CA HIS A 330 -4.22 -18.14 -37.50
C HIS A 330 -2.78 -17.61 -37.30
N PRO A 331 -1.72 -18.44 -37.18
CA PRO A 331 -0.34 -17.95 -37.10
C PRO A 331 0.08 -17.03 -38.25
N GLN A 332 -0.48 -17.19 -39.46
CA GLN A 332 -0.19 -16.35 -40.62
C GLN A 332 -0.75 -14.93 -40.43
N VAL A 333 -1.93 -14.79 -39.80
CA VAL A 333 -2.50 -13.49 -39.40
C VAL A 333 -1.69 -12.90 -38.24
N LEU A 334 -1.38 -13.72 -37.24
CA LEU A 334 -0.68 -13.28 -36.03
C LEU A 334 0.75 -12.81 -36.32
N ASP A 335 1.47 -13.40 -37.29
CA ASP A 335 2.77 -12.91 -37.74
C ASP A 335 2.69 -11.47 -38.30
N ALA A 336 1.59 -11.11 -38.98
CA ALA A 336 1.39 -9.73 -39.46
C ALA A 336 1.16 -8.76 -38.29
N LEU A 337 0.38 -9.16 -37.29
CA LEU A 337 0.13 -8.35 -36.10
C LEU A 337 1.38 -8.20 -35.24
N LEU A 338 2.14 -9.28 -35.02
CA LEU A 338 3.42 -9.24 -34.31
C LEU A 338 4.44 -8.37 -35.05
N TRP A 339 4.41 -8.35 -36.38
CA TRP A 339 5.25 -7.44 -37.14
C TRP A 339 4.84 -5.97 -37.01
N ALA A 340 3.54 -5.68 -36.89
CA ALA A 340 3.05 -4.33 -36.59
C ALA A 340 3.41 -3.87 -35.15
N MET A 341 3.45 -4.82 -34.21
CA MET A 341 3.86 -4.62 -32.81
C MET A 341 5.39 -4.57 -32.63
N GLY A 342 6.13 -5.07 -33.61
CA GLY A 342 7.57 -5.27 -33.53
C GLY A 342 8.39 -4.02 -33.81
N GLU A 343 9.16 -3.59 -32.82
CA GLU A 343 10.14 -2.52 -32.90
C GLU A 343 11.56 -3.07 -32.68
N ARG A 344 12.59 -2.35 -33.11
CA ARG A 344 13.98 -2.80 -32.91
C ARG A 344 14.56 -2.41 -31.57
N ALA A 345 13.94 -1.44 -30.92
CA ALA A 345 14.25 -1.07 -29.55
C ALA A 345 13.08 -1.39 -28.62
N GLY A 346 13.43 -1.74 -27.39
CA GLY A 346 12.51 -1.75 -26.25
C GLY A 346 12.95 -0.75 -25.20
N ILE A 347 12.01 -0.32 -24.38
CA ILE A 347 12.29 0.42 -23.15
C ILE A 347 11.46 -0.21 -22.02
N TYR A 348 12.13 -0.61 -20.95
CA TYR A 348 11.51 -1.19 -19.77
C TYR A 348 12.16 -0.59 -18.52
N GLY A 349 11.50 -0.68 -17.38
CA GLY A 349 12.10 -0.22 -16.15
C GLY A 349 11.62 -0.95 -14.93
N ASP A 350 12.40 -0.79 -13.89
CA ASP A 350 12.23 -1.39 -12.58
C ASP A 350 12.41 -0.33 -11.51
N LEU A 351 11.82 -0.58 -10.35
CA LEU A 351 12.06 0.21 -9.15
C LEU A 351 12.34 -0.72 -7.97
N CYS A 352 13.16 -0.25 -7.04
CA CYS A 352 13.33 -0.91 -5.76
C CYS A 352 13.58 0.12 -4.65
N GLN A 353 12.70 0.14 -3.65
CA GLN A 353 12.93 0.87 -2.41
C GLN A 353 14.23 0.42 -1.73
N GLN A 354 14.90 1.36 -1.05
CA GLN A 354 16.18 1.16 -0.37
C GLN A 354 16.05 1.42 1.14
N TYR A 355 14.85 1.29 1.68
CA TYR A 355 14.48 1.59 3.06
C TYR A 355 14.54 0.36 3.97
N ASP A 356 13.97 -0.78 3.54
CA ASP A 356 13.91 -2.01 4.33
C ASP A 356 14.11 -3.26 3.44
N ASP A 357 15.07 -4.14 3.79
CA ASP A 357 15.40 -5.31 2.97
C ASP A 357 14.44 -6.50 3.15
N VAL A 358 13.53 -6.45 4.12
CA VAL A 358 12.55 -7.51 4.43
C VAL A 358 11.30 -7.35 3.56
N VAL A 359 10.91 -6.11 3.30
CA VAL A 359 9.75 -5.76 2.49
C VAL A 359 10.11 -5.74 1.00
N GLY A 360 9.12 -6.02 0.13
CA GLY A 360 9.31 -6.04 -1.33
C GLY A 360 9.84 -4.72 -1.89
N CYS A 361 10.50 -4.80 -3.06
CA CYS A 361 11.04 -3.63 -3.77
C CYS A 361 10.01 -2.54 -4.08
N ASP A 362 8.74 -2.93 -4.21
CA ASP A 362 7.64 -2.06 -4.60
C ASP A 362 6.87 -1.46 -3.43
N THR A 363 7.26 -1.69 -2.17
CA THR A 363 6.43 -1.37 -1.01
C THR A 363 7.14 -0.42 -0.04
N ILE A 364 6.53 0.74 0.25
CA ILE A 364 7.11 1.85 1.02
C ILE A 364 6.22 2.25 2.22
N PRO A 365 6.79 2.88 3.27
CA PRO A 365 5.98 3.39 4.37
C PRO A 365 5.13 4.61 3.94
N ALA A 366 3.84 4.54 4.25
CA ALA A 366 2.90 5.63 3.99
C ALA A 366 3.17 6.84 4.92
N TYR A 367 2.92 8.05 4.41
CA TYR A 367 3.10 9.33 5.12
C TYR A 367 4.52 9.67 5.58
N GLU A 368 5.54 8.95 5.12
CA GLU A 368 6.93 9.20 5.48
C GLU A 368 7.68 9.90 4.35
N PRO A 369 8.23 11.10 4.56
CA PRO A 369 9.13 11.73 3.60
C PRO A 369 10.51 11.09 3.58
N GLY A 370 11.19 11.19 2.44
CA GLY A 370 12.60 10.84 2.30
C GLY A 370 12.87 9.35 2.15
N VAL A 371 11.86 8.53 1.85
CA VAL A 371 12.02 7.11 1.55
C VAL A 371 12.72 6.97 0.19
N PRO A 372 13.93 6.40 0.12
CA PRO A 372 14.70 6.28 -1.11
C PRO A 372 14.18 5.13 -2.00
N ILE A 373 13.99 5.40 -3.28
CA ILE A 373 13.56 4.42 -4.29
C ILE A 373 14.54 4.50 -5.46
N ALA A 374 15.27 3.42 -5.72
CA ALA A 374 16.11 3.31 -6.90
C ALA A 374 15.23 3.03 -8.12
N VAL A 375 15.27 3.92 -9.11
CA VAL A 375 14.58 3.77 -10.38
C VAL A 375 15.60 3.46 -11.47
N THR A 376 15.32 2.44 -12.26
CA THR A 376 16.15 2.05 -13.42
C THR A 376 15.28 1.99 -14.67
N THR A 377 15.62 2.80 -15.66
CA THR A 377 15.12 2.72 -17.03
C THR A 377 16.18 2.04 -17.90
N THR A 378 15.79 1.03 -18.66
CA THR A 378 16.67 0.34 -19.61
C THR A 378 16.16 0.53 -21.02
N PHE A 379 16.98 1.16 -21.88
CA PHE A 379 16.79 1.15 -23.32
C PHE A 379 17.57 -0.01 -23.91
N LYS A 380 16.92 -0.86 -24.70
CA LYS A 380 17.51 -2.08 -25.24
C LYS A 380 17.42 -2.10 -26.75
N ASN A 381 18.57 -2.21 -27.41
CA ASN A 381 18.66 -2.38 -28.85
C ASN A 381 18.73 -3.88 -29.19
N TYR A 382 17.68 -4.42 -29.81
CA TYR A 382 17.54 -5.83 -30.16
C TYR A 382 18.12 -6.20 -31.53
N TRP A 383 18.80 -5.26 -32.20
CA TRP A 383 19.29 -5.44 -33.56
C TRP A 383 20.82 -5.53 -33.64
N ASP A 384 21.35 -6.07 -34.74
CA ASP A 384 22.80 -6.29 -34.95
C ASP A 384 23.58 -5.04 -35.41
N GLY A 385 22.98 -3.85 -35.25
CA GLY A 385 23.57 -2.57 -35.63
C GLY A 385 23.09 -1.42 -34.74
N PRO A 386 23.76 -0.25 -34.77
CA PRO A 386 23.41 0.86 -33.92
C PRO A 386 22.06 1.50 -34.32
N LEU A 387 21.30 1.92 -33.31
CA LEU A 387 20.19 2.85 -33.46
C LEU A 387 20.70 4.27 -33.16
N VAL A 388 20.16 5.28 -33.84
CA VAL A 388 20.71 6.64 -33.76
C VAL A 388 19.67 7.63 -33.25
N ASP A 389 20.16 8.78 -32.78
CA ASP A 389 19.34 9.90 -32.30
C ASP A 389 18.34 9.47 -31.20
N VAL A 390 18.80 8.64 -30.26
CA VAL A 390 17.97 8.14 -29.17
C VAL A 390 17.79 9.23 -28.12
N VAL A 391 16.55 9.59 -27.84
CA VAL A 391 16.15 10.53 -26.79
C VAL A 391 15.23 9.79 -25.83
N ILE A 392 15.59 9.75 -24.56
CA ILE A 392 14.77 9.13 -23.51
C ILE A 392 14.28 10.25 -22.61
N THR A 393 12.96 10.36 -22.48
CA THR A 393 12.29 11.33 -21.62
C THR A 393 11.66 10.59 -20.47
N GLU A 394 12.13 10.85 -19.26
CA GLU A 394 11.61 10.27 -18.03
C GLU A 394 10.88 11.34 -17.21
N THR A 395 9.73 10.97 -16.65
CA THR A 395 8.89 11.82 -15.81
C THR A 395 8.76 11.15 -14.45
N LEU A 396 9.38 11.76 -13.45
CA LEU A 396 9.13 11.48 -12.04
C LEU A 396 7.88 12.27 -11.62
N HIS A 397 6.86 11.59 -11.11
CA HIS A 397 5.55 12.18 -10.82
C HIS A 397 5.52 12.92 -9.48
N GLU A 398 4.48 13.72 -9.28
CA GLU A 398 4.24 14.44 -8.01
C GLU A 398 4.22 13.49 -6.81
N GLY A 399 4.57 14.00 -5.63
CA GLY A 399 4.78 13.18 -4.44
C GLY A 399 6.18 12.56 -4.35
N PHE A 400 6.98 12.60 -5.43
CA PHE A 400 8.36 12.16 -5.45
C PHE A 400 9.31 13.28 -5.89
N THR A 401 10.51 13.28 -5.33
CA THR A 401 11.58 14.22 -5.67
C THR A 401 12.87 13.47 -5.97
N THR A 402 13.77 14.10 -6.72
CA THR A 402 15.10 13.54 -6.95
C THR A 402 16.13 14.67 -7.04
N THR A 403 17.40 14.32 -7.16
CA THR A 403 18.48 15.30 -7.34
C THR A 403 19.30 14.92 -8.56
N GLN A 404 19.78 15.94 -9.29
CA GLN A 404 20.63 15.71 -10.47
C GLN A 404 21.89 14.88 -10.15
N SER A 405 22.42 14.98 -8.93
CA SER A 405 23.57 14.20 -8.47
C SER A 405 23.30 12.70 -8.29
N SER A 406 22.04 12.29 -8.17
CA SER A 406 21.66 10.88 -8.05
C SER A 406 21.51 10.20 -9.41
N ILE A 407 21.49 10.97 -10.51
CA ILE A 407 21.19 10.48 -11.85
C ILE A 407 22.47 10.01 -12.54
N SER A 408 22.43 8.81 -13.10
CA SER A 408 23.53 8.19 -13.86
C SER A 408 22.99 7.44 -15.09
N PRO A 409 23.52 7.69 -16.30
CA PRO A 409 24.49 8.71 -16.66
C PRO A 409 23.96 10.13 -16.45
N ALA A 410 24.83 11.15 -16.53
CA ALA A 410 24.40 12.54 -16.37
C ALA A 410 23.36 12.91 -17.43
N PRO A 411 22.21 13.51 -17.06
CA PRO A 411 21.15 13.82 -18.00
C PRO A 411 21.52 15.01 -18.90
N ALA A 412 20.98 15.01 -20.13
CA ALA A 412 21.07 16.14 -21.05
C ALA A 412 20.20 17.32 -20.58
N SER A 413 19.06 17.03 -19.93
CA SER A 413 18.17 18.03 -19.32
C SER A 413 17.58 17.51 -18.00
N PHE A 414 17.37 18.41 -17.05
CA PHE A 414 16.72 18.16 -15.76
C PHE A 414 15.84 19.35 -15.43
N VAL A 415 14.52 19.14 -15.34
CA VAL A 415 13.54 20.22 -15.16
C VAL A 415 12.53 19.82 -14.09
N GLU A 416 12.45 20.61 -13.02
CA GLU A 416 11.36 20.53 -12.05
C GLU A 416 10.17 21.34 -12.58
N ASN A 417 9.03 20.70 -12.73
CA ASN A 417 7.85 21.30 -13.35
C ASN A 417 6.93 21.96 -12.31
N PRO A 418 6.10 22.95 -12.71
CA PRO A 418 5.17 23.62 -11.80
C PRO A 418 4.08 22.71 -11.21
N ASP A 419 3.80 21.57 -11.84
CA ASP A 419 2.83 20.57 -11.39
C ASP A 419 3.41 19.60 -10.34
N GLY A 420 4.65 19.80 -9.90
CA GLY A 420 5.32 18.94 -8.91
C GLY A 420 6.03 17.73 -9.51
N SER A 421 5.92 17.48 -10.82
CA SER A 421 6.70 16.46 -11.51
C SER A 421 8.13 16.93 -11.83
N THR A 422 9.02 15.99 -12.17
CA THR A 422 10.38 16.28 -12.66
C THR A 422 10.62 15.53 -13.98
N THR A 423 11.03 16.27 -15.02
CA THR A 423 11.42 15.71 -16.32
C THR A 423 12.94 15.55 -16.40
N ILE A 424 13.40 14.34 -16.73
CA ILE A 424 14.79 13.98 -16.93
C ILE A 424 14.95 13.53 -18.38
N VAL A 425 15.86 14.14 -19.14
CA VAL A 425 16.09 13.78 -20.54
C VAL A 425 17.50 13.23 -20.72
N PHE A 426 17.61 12.07 -21.34
CA PHE A 426 18.87 11.47 -21.79
C PHE A 426 18.94 11.48 -23.31
N THR A 427 20.15 11.69 -23.85
CA THR A 427 20.38 11.66 -25.30
C THR A 427 21.58 10.78 -25.62
N LEU A 428 21.40 9.85 -26.55
CA LEU A 428 22.49 9.04 -27.12
C LEU A 428 22.56 9.35 -28.62
N THR A 429 23.76 9.68 -29.10
CA THR A 429 23.97 9.78 -30.55
C THR A 429 23.80 8.42 -31.23
N GLU A 430 24.26 7.36 -30.56
CA GLU A 430 24.07 5.98 -30.97
C GLU A 430 23.84 5.07 -29.76
N ALA A 431 22.92 4.12 -29.89
CA ALA A 431 22.72 3.01 -28.98
C ALA A 431 23.20 1.71 -29.65
N LEU A 432 24.25 1.12 -29.11
CA LEU A 432 24.81 -0.15 -29.60
C LEU A 432 23.89 -1.32 -29.25
N PRO A 433 24.05 -2.49 -29.92
CA PRO A 433 23.29 -3.69 -29.59
C PRO A 433 23.37 -4.04 -28.09
N GLY A 434 22.22 -4.27 -27.47
CA GLY A 434 22.05 -4.59 -26.04
C GLY A 434 21.54 -3.45 -25.16
N ASP A 435 21.77 -3.60 -23.86
CA ASP A 435 21.13 -2.81 -22.80
C ASP A 435 21.93 -1.54 -22.48
N THR A 436 21.22 -0.44 -22.35
CA THR A 436 21.74 0.83 -21.83
C THR A 436 20.86 1.28 -20.66
N HIS A 437 21.46 1.38 -19.47
CA HIS A 437 20.74 1.70 -18.24
C HIS A 437 20.86 3.18 -17.87
N PHE A 438 19.76 3.70 -17.32
CA PHE A 438 19.60 5.03 -16.75
C PHE A 438 19.00 4.88 -15.37
N THR A 439 19.70 5.37 -14.36
CA THR A 439 19.35 5.13 -12.96
C THR A 439 19.32 6.42 -12.16
N TYR A 440 18.39 6.55 -11.22
CA TYR A 440 18.38 7.62 -10.23
C TYR A 440 17.70 7.20 -8.94
N ILE A 441 17.84 8.00 -7.88
CA ILE A 441 17.14 7.78 -6.61
C ILE A 441 16.02 8.80 -6.49
N ALA A 442 14.78 8.31 -6.45
CA ALA A 442 13.61 9.09 -6.06
C ALA A 442 13.45 9.06 -4.54
N TYR A 443 12.84 10.10 -3.98
CA TYR A 443 12.52 10.24 -2.56
C TYR A 443 11.05 10.64 -2.40
N THR A 444 10.33 10.01 -1.47
CA THR A 444 8.97 10.44 -1.12
C THR A 444 8.96 11.85 -0.54
N SER A 445 7.92 12.61 -0.85
CA SER A 445 7.67 13.95 -0.30
C SER A 445 6.77 13.88 0.94
N ALA A 446 6.88 14.84 1.86
CA ALA A 446 6.12 14.86 3.12
C ALA A 446 4.67 15.34 2.93
N PRO A 447 3.69 14.73 3.63
CA PRO A 447 3.40 13.30 3.62
C PRO A 447 2.70 12.95 2.30
N SER A 448 3.11 11.88 1.62
CA SER A 448 2.32 11.35 0.50
C SER A 448 0.98 10.88 1.08
N ASP A 449 -0.09 11.64 0.88
CA ASP A 449 -1.40 11.42 1.49
C ASP A 449 -2.11 10.11 1.03
N THR A 450 -1.39 9.24 0.31
CA THR A 450 -1.89 8.06 -0.36
C THR A 450 -1.55 6.80 0.43
N VAL A 451 -2.59 6.11 0.90
CA VAL A 451 -2.58 4.67 1.15
C VAL A 451 -2.92 3.97 -0.17
N GLY A 452 -2.32 2.81 -0.43
CA GLY A 452 -2.59 2.04 -1.63
C GLY A 452 -1.45 2.15 -2.62
N TRP A 453 -1.69 2.67 -3.83
CA TRP A 453 -0.67 2.72 -4.89
C TRP A 453 -0.35 4.16 -5.30
N ALA A 454 0.90 4.40 -5.66
CA ALA A 454 1.37 5.68 -6.20
C ALA A 454 2.21 5.46 -7.47
N LEU A 455 1.96 6.27 -8.50
CA LEU A 455 2.79 6.29 -9.71
C LEU A 455 4.07 7.07 -9.40
N VAL A 456 5.22 6.40 -9.51
CA VAL A 456 6.55 7.00 -9.27
C VAL A 456 7.09 7.59 -10.57
N SER A 457 7.22 6.78 -11.61
CA SER A 457 7.91 7.17 -12.85
C SER A 457 7.29 6.56 -14.10
N THR A 458 7.27 7.36 -15.16
CA THR A 458 7.02 6.95 -16.55
C THR A 458 8.19 7.37 -17.43
N ALA A 459 8.45 6.63 -18.50
CA ALA A 459 9.43 7.07 -19.50
C ALA A 459 8.99 6.70 -20.92
N GLU A 460 9.54 7.40 -21.88
CA GLU A 460 9.40 7.16 -23.31
C GLU A 460 10.76 7.31 -24.00
N ALA A 461 10.91 6.68 -25.16
CA ALA A 461 12.08 6.83 -26.00
C ALA A 461 11.70 7.09 -27.45
N ASP A 462 12.27 8.15 -28.00
CA ASP A 462 12.28 8.42 -29.43
C ASP A 462 13.62 8.00 -30.02
N TYR A 463 13.62 7.36 -31.19
CA TYR A 463 14.85 6.99 -31.90
C TYR A 463 14.62 6.92 -33.41
N VAL A 464 15.69 6.87 -34.19
CA VAL A 464 15.62 6.72 -35.66
C VAL A 464 16.07 5.32 -36.06
N ASP A 465 15.16 4.57 -36.69
CA ASP A 465 15.46 3.25 -37.26
C ASP A 465 15.95 3.34 -38.71
N SER A 466 17.27 3.31 -38.86
CA SER A 466 17.95 3.38 -40.16
C SER A 466 17.72 2.17 -41.08
N PHE A 467 17.23 1.05 -40.57
CA PHE A 467 17.01 -0.15 -41.40
C PHE A 467 15.70 -0.12 -42.15
N TRP A 468 14.75 0.71 -41.71
CA TRP A 468 13.45 0.87 -42.36
C TRP A 468 13.28 2.27 -42.95
N PRO A 469 14.09 2.65 -43.96
CA PRO A 469 13.87 3.91 -44.65
C PRO A 469 12.52 3.87 -45.39
N THR A 470 11.82 4.99 -45.34
CA THR A 470 10.52 5.18 -45.99
C THR A 470 10.61 6.30 -47.03
N GLU A 471 9.51 6.56 -47.72
CA GLU A 471 9.47 7.67 -48.69
C GLU A 471 9.71 9.03 -48.00
N TYR A 472 9.09 9.25 -46.84
CA TYR A 472 9.21 10.51 -46.10
C TYR A 472 10.45 10.56 -45.19
N HIS A 473 10.96 9.40 -44.77
CA HIS A 473 12.15 9.28 -43.93
C HIS A 473 13.24 8.38 -44.58
N PRO A 474 13.91 8.85 -45.65
CA PRO A 474 14.90 8.07 -46.39
C PRO A 474 16.19 7.79 -45.62
N ALA A 475 16.42 8.48 -44.50
CA ALA A 475 17.57 8.26 -43.62
C ALA A 475 17.27 7.30 -42.44
N GLY A 476 16.02 6.87 -42.30
CA GLY A 476 15.54 6.04 -41.20
C GLY A 476 14.26 6.58 -40.59
N LEU A 477 13.34 5.68 -40.25
CA LEU A 477 12.00 6.01 -39.77
C LEU A 477 12.05 6.35 -38.27
N PRO A 478 11.52 7.51 -37.84
CA PRO A 478 11.36 7.83 -36.42
C PRO A 478 10.44 6.83 -35.74
N ARG A 479 10.82 6.43 -34.53
CA ARG A 479 10.11 5.47 -33.70
C ARG A 479 9.95 6.03 -32.30
N HIS A 480 8.79 5.75 -31.72
CA HIS A 480 8.42 6.13 -30.37
C HIS A 480 8.00 4.87 -29.61
N VAL A 481 8.61 4.64 -28.45
CA VAL A 481 8.30 3.50 -27.57
C VAL A 481 8.13 3.97 -26.13
N VAL A 482 7.21 3.36 -25.40
CA VAL A 482 6.83 3.77 -24.04
C VAL A 482 7.18 2.69 -23.04
N ARG A 483 7.72 3.11 -21.89
CA ARG A 483 8.11 2.24 -20.77
C ARG A 483 6.89 1.86 -19.92
N ASN A 484 6.95 0.71 -19.27
CA ASN A 484 5.99 0.35 -18.22
C ASN A 484 5.91 1.41 -17.10
N GLN A 485 4.74 1.58 -16.51
CA GLN A 485 4.55 2.49 -15.38
C GLN A 485 5.21 1.91 -14.12
N LEU A 486 6.01 2.71 -13.42
CA LEU A 486 6.62 2.33 -12.14
C LEU A 486 5.75 2.80 -11.00
N LYS A 487 5.21 1.84 -10.25
CA LYS A 487 4.28 2.09 -9.15
C LYS A 487 4.81 1.47 -7.87
N VAL A 488 4.59 2.14 -6.76
CA VAL A 488 4.83 1.60 -5.41
C VAL A 488 3.51 1.45 -4.66
N ASN A 489 3.47 0.46 -3.79
CA ASN A 489 2.45 0.29 -2.77
C ASN A 489 2.89 1.01 -1.49
N SER A 490 2.02 1.82 -0.91
CA SER A 490 2.25 2.47 0.39
C SER A 490 1.42 1.77 1.46
N LEU A 491 2.08 1.37 2.55
CA LEU A 491 1.42 0.72 3.69
C LEU A 491 1.64 1.52 4.97
N MET A 492 0.61 1.56 5.82
CA MET A 492 0.76 2.10 7.17
C MET A 492 1.65 1.21 8.04
N ALA A 493 2.35 1.82 8.99
CA ALA A 493 2.87 1.08 10.13
C ALA A 493 1.75 0.69 11.08
N ALA A 494 1.86 -0.45 11.77
CA ALA A 494 0.89 -0.82 12.79
C ALA A 494 0.84 0.24 13.91
N ARG A 495 -0.38 0.55 14.37
CA ARG A 495 -0.60 1.47 15.48
C ARG A 495 -1.50 0.81 16.50
N LEU A 496 -0.88 0.34 17.58
CA LEU A 496 -1.63 -0.23 18.69
C LEU A 496 -2.11 0.88 19.62
N VAL A 497 -3.37 0.80 20.01
CA VAL A 497 -3.98 1.68 21.02
C VAL A 497 -4.65 0.81 22.07
N GLY A 498 -4.56 1.22 23.34
CA GLY A 498 -5.09 0.45 24.44
C GLY A 498 -4.81 1.13 25.76
N ASP A 499 -5.65 0.83 26.74
CA ASP A 499 -5.50 1.37 28.08
C ASP A 499 -6.09 0.45 29.14
N ARG A 500 -5.51 0.52 30.34
CA ARG A 500 -5.94 -0.29 31.48
C ARG A 500 -6.94 0.49 32.34
N ASP A 501 -7.98 -0.20 32.77
CA ASP A 501 -9.03 0.35 33.63
C ASP A 501 -9.22 -0.50 34.90
N ILE A 502 -9.69 0.13 35.98
CA ILE A 502 -10.03 -0.51 37.25
C ILE A 502 -11.54 -0.39 37.49
N GLU A 503 -12.22 -1.51 37.72
CA GLU A 503 -13.70 -1.59 37.76
C GLU A 503 -14.35 -0.67 38.81
N LEU A 504 -13.61 -0.27 39.84
CA LEU A 504 -14.10 0.55 40.93
C LEU A 504 -13.01 1.51 41.41
N ASP A 505 -13.24 2.81 41.26
CA ASP A 505 -12.26 3.87 41.51
C ASP A 505 -12.42 4.54 42.88
N VAL A 506 -13.51 4.27 43.62
CA VAL A 506 -13.80 4.88 44.92
C VAL A 506 -14.39 3.89 45.94
N ILE A 507 -13.85 3.86 47.17
CA ILE A 507 -14.40 3.10 48.29
C ILE A 507 -14.49 3.92 49.59
N TYR A 508 -15.45 3.64 50.47
CA TYR A 508 -15.45 4.20 51.83
C TYR A 508 -16.27 3.41 52.86
N PRO A 509 -15.79 3.28 54.11
CA PRO A 509 -14.37 3.33 54.49
C PRO A 509 -13.58 2.25 53.72
N LEU A 510 -12.24 2.27 53.76
CA LEU A 510 -11.49 1.07 53.36
C LEU A 510 -11.75 0.00 54.43
N PRO A 511 -12.45 -1.11 54.10
CA PRO A 511 -12.85 -2.09 55.09
C PRO A 511 -11.65 -2.91 55.60
N ALA A 512 -11.78 -3.46 56.82
CA ALA A 512 -10.77 -4.34 57.40
C ALA A 512 -10.52 -5.60 56.55
N ASP A 513 -11.59 -6.13 55.96
CA ASP A 513 -11.54 -7.32 55.08
C ASP A 513 -11.01 -7.02 53.67
N GLY A 514 -10.62 -5.77 53.36
CA GLY A 514 -10.15 -5.36 52.04
C GLY A 514 -11.24 -5.29 50.97
N TYR A 515 -10.82 -5.00 49.75
CA TYR A 515 -11.69 -4.91 48.58
C TYR A 515 -11.07 -5.59 47.36
N TYR A 516 -11.92 -6.17 46.51
CA TYR A 516 -11.51 -6.81 45.26
C TYR A 516 -11.78 -5.88 44.09
N PHE A 517 -10.75 -5.68 43.28
CA PHE A 517 -10.79 -4.91 42.05
C PHE A 517 -10.48 -5.81 40.87
N ASP A 518 -11.06 -5.47 39.74
CA ASP A 518 -10.74 -6.08 38.47
C ASP A 518 -9.99 -5.07 37.59
N LEU A 519 -8.87 -5.52 37.01
CA LEU A 519 -8.08 -4.75 36.06
C LEU A 519 -8.17 -5.39 34.69
N ALA A 520 -8.48 -4.56 33.70
CA ALA A 520 -8.62 -4.99 32.31
C ALA A 520 -7.92 -4.01 31.37
N LEU A 521 -7.13 -4.53 30.42
CA LEU A 521 -6.53 -3.76 29.33
C LEU A 521 -7.21 -4.15 28.03
N THR A 522 -7.76 -3.17 27.32
CA THR A 522 -8.18 -3.35 25.92
C THR A 522 -7.01 -3.07 24.98
N LEU A 523 -6.94 -3.77 23.85
CA LEU A 523 -5.91 -3.52 22.84
C LEU A 523 -6.50 -3.62 21.44
N GLU A 524 -6.24 -2.60 20.62
CA GLU A 524 -6.72 -2.49 19.26
C GLU A 524 -5.57 -2.14 18.33
N ASN A 525 -5.47 -2.80 17.18
CA ASN A 525 -4.65 -2.33 16.08
C ASN A 525 -5.50 -1.46 15.14
N LYS A 526 -5.13 -0.20 14.95
CA LYS A 526 -5.89 0.77 14.15
C LYS A 526 -5.57 0.75 12.66
N GLU A 527 -4.63 -0.09 12.22
CA GLU A 527 -4.02 0.05 10.90
C GLU A 527 -4.15 -1.24 10.07
N GLU A 528 -3.95 -1.09 8.75
CA GLU A 528 -4.06 -2.17 7.75
C GLU A 528 -2.94 -3.20 7.80
N THR A 529 -1.89 -2.94 8.57
CA THR A 529 -0.75 -3.83 8.77
C THR A 529 -0.76 -4.42 10.18
N GLY A 530 -0.33 -5.67 10.30
CA GLY A 530 -0.22 -6.36 11.59
C GLY A 530 0.95 -5.84 12.44
N ALA A 531 0.84 -6.02 13.75
CA ALA A 531 1.92 -5.82 14.70
C ALA A 531 2.54 -7.17 15.08
N ASP A 532 3.86 -7.25 15.02
CA ASP A 532 4.63 -8.45 15.35
C ASP A 532 5.27 -8.33 16.74
N ASN A 533 5.45 -9.46 17.42
CA ASN A 533 6.08 -9.53 18.75
C ASN A 533 5.49 -8.54 19.77
N VAL A 534 4.17 -8.53 19.89
CA VAL A 534 3.41 -7.74 20.86
C VAL A 534 3.69 -8.27 22.26
N VAL A 535 4.34 -7.45 23.09
CA VAL A 535 4.66 -7.75 24.48
C VAL A 535 4.02 -6.68 25.37
N ILE A 536 3.21 -7.12 26.34
CA ILE A 536 2.59 -6.24 27.32
C ILE A 536 3.34 -6.41 28.64
N THR A 537 3.87 -5.32 29.16
CA THR A 537 4.49 -5.24 30.48
C THR A 537 3.63 -4.36 31.37
N ASP A 538 3.18 -4.91 32.49
CA ASP A 538 2.42 -4.20 33.52
C ASP A 538 3.18 -4.26 34.84
N VAL A 539 3.21 -3.16 35.58
CA VAL A 539 3.93 -3.04 36.84
C VAL A 539 2.93 -2.67 37.94
N VAL A 540 2.71 -3.60 38.86
CA VAL A 540 1.75 -3.47 39.96
C VAL A 540 2.48 -3.07 41.25
N ALA A 541 2.09 -1.98 41.88
CA ALA A 541 2.61 -1.60 43.20
C ALA A 541 2.09 -2.58 44.26
N LEU A 542 2.95 -3.36 44.91
CA LEU A 542 2.55 -4.31 45.97
C LEU A 542 2.30 -3.61 47.30
N LEU A 543 3.01 -2.51 47.55
CA LEU A 543 2.79 -1.62 48.68
C LEU A 543 2.68 -0.19 48.18
N SER A 544 1.71 0.54 48.72
CA SER A 544 1.46 1.94 48.40
C SER A 544 1.14 2.70 49.69
N PRO A 545 1.74 3.88 49.95
CA PRO A 545 1.27 4.73 51.03
C PRO A 545 -0.14 5.21 50.67
N ILE A 546 -1.03 5.30 51.65
CA ILE A 546 -2.28 6.02 51.45
C ILE A 546 -1.90 7.50 51.41
N VAL A 547 -2.05 8.16 50.26
CA VAL A 547 -1.68 9.57 50.07
C VAL A 547 -2.91 10.46 50.15
N ASP A 548 -2.74 11.73 50.46
CA ASP A 548 -3.85 12.68 50.50
C ASP A 548 -4.42 12.91 49.09
N VAL A 549 -5.76 12.86 48.96
CA VAL A 549 -6.44 13.04 47.67
C VAL A 549 -6.36 14.47 47.13
N ASP A 550 -6.25 15.48 48.02
CA ASP A 550 -6.14 16.89 47.66
C ASP A 550 -4.70 17.29 47.26
N ASP A 551 -3.70 16.60 47.82
CA ASP A 551 -2.28 16.73 47.44
C ASP A 551 -1.56 15.38 47.56
N GLN A 552 -1.55 14.65 46.44
CA GLN A 552 -1.01 13.29 46.32
C GLN A 552 0.50 13.17 46.58
N ARG A 553 1.20 14.25 46.94
CA ARG A 553 2.57 14.21 47.45
C ARG A 553 2.60 13.92 48.94
N ILE A 554 1.55 14.30 49.68
CA ILE A 554 1.47 14.23 51.13
C ILE A 554 0.97 12.86 51.60
N VAL A 555 1.62 12.31 52.62
CA VAL A 555 1.11 11.16 53.36
C VAL A 555 0.40 11.68 54.62
N PRO A 556 -0.92 11.47 54.77
CA PRO A 556 -1.68 11.95 55.90
C PRO A 556 -1.35 11.17 57.17
N SER A 557 -1.38 11.86 58.32
CA SER A 557 -1.08 11.26 59.62
C SER A 557 -2.30 10.64 60.27
N VAL A 558 -2.10 9.56 61.03
CA VAL A 558 -3.16 8.97 61.86
C VAL A 558 -3.44 9.86 63.09
N ILE A 559 -4.69 10.30 63.25
CA ILE A 559 -5.10 11.19 64.36
C ILE A 559 -5.96 10.49 65.41
N THR A 560 -6.58 9.36 65.09
CA THR A 560 -7.36 8.58 66.05
C THR A 560 -7.29 7.09 65.71
N ASP A 561 -7.13 6.26 66.74
CA ASP A 561 -7.26 4.81 66.67
C ASP A 561 -8.39 4.39 67.61
N SER A 562 -9.50 3.95 67.02
CA SER A 562 -10.66 3.47 67.77
C SER A 562 -10.73 1.95 67.91
N TRP A 563 -9.74 1.21 67.41
CA TRP A 563 -9.52 -0.21 67.72
C TRP A 563 -8.88 -0.41 69.11
N GLY A 564 -8.18 0.63 69.59
CA GLY A 564 -7.59 0.70 70.93
C GLY A 564 -6.07 0.49 70.89
N ILE A 565 -5.34 1.32 71.64
CA ILE A 565 -3.88 1.26 71.74
C ILE A 565 -3.49 -0.08 72.38
N SER A 566 -2.94 -1.01 71.59
CA SER A 566 -2.24 -2.18 72.13
C SER A 566 -0.77 -1.83 72.36
N ASP A 567 -0.12 -2.44 73.36
CA ASP A 567 1.32 -2.22 73.65
C ASP A 567 2.25 -2.70 72.50
N THR A 568 1.69 -3.33 71.47
CA THR A 568 2.35 -3.76 70.22
C THR A 568 1.96 -2.93 68.99
N ASP A 569 0.87 -2.16 69.06
CA ASP A 569 0.34 -1.28 68.01
C ASP A 569 0.61 0.19 68.34
N SER A 570 1.89 0.56 68.47
CA SER A 570 2.24 1.98 68.52
C SER A 570 1.69 2.64 67.24
N LEU A 571 0.80 3.63 67.40
CA LEU A 571 0.21 4.45 66.34
C LEU A 571 1.20 4.63 65.18
N SER A 572 0.95 3.92 64.06
CA SER A 572 1.73 4.16 62.85
C SER A 572 1.38 5.55 62.37
N GLU A 573 2.36 6.46 62.25
CA GLU A 573 2.10 7.79 61.67
C GLU A 573 1.74 7.69 60.17
N THR A 574 2.01 6.54 59.54
CA THR A 574 1.76 6.26 58.13
C THR A 574 0.91 5.01 57.95
N LEU A 575 -0.10 5.06 57.09
CA LEU A 575 -0.83 3.87 56.67
C LEU A 575 -0.38 3.41 55.29
N TRP A 576 -0.21 2.11 55.16
CA TRP A 576 0.21 1.43 53.94
C TRP A 576 -0.93 0.55 53.46
N ALA A 577 -1.22 0.59 52.16
CA ALA A 577 -2.08 -0.38 51.49
C ALA A 577 -1.20 -1.51 50.92
N MET A 578 -1.66 -2.74 51.09
CA MET A 578 -1.11 -3.92 50.42
C MET A 578 -2.02 -4.30 49.27
N ASN A 579 -1.43 -4.47 48.08
CA ASN A 579 -2.10 -4.94 46.89
C ASN A 579 -1.61 -6.36 46.57
N GLU A 580 -2.56 -7.29 46.44
CA GLU A 580 -2.30 -8.69 46.15
C GLU A 580 -2.90 -9.05 44.79
N VAL A 581 -2.06 -9.47 43.85
CA VAL A 581 -2.48 -9.83 42.48
C VAL A 581 -3.02 -11.25 42.47
N PHE A 582 -4.13 -11.52 41.78
CA PHE A 582 -4.62 -12.87 41.57
C PHE A 582 -5.19 -13.07 40.17
N PHE A 583 -5.19 -14.33 39.72
CA PHE A 583 -5.78 -14.73 38.45
C PHE A 583 -7.00 -15.62 38.69
N TYR A 584 -8.10 -15.33 37.98
CA TYR A 584 -9.37 -16.02 38.15
C TYR A 584 -9.26 -17.52 37.81
N GLU A 585 -9.64 -18.37 38.76
CA GLU A 585 -9.82 -19.80 38.49
C GLU A 585 -11.19 -20.01 37.83
N THR A 586 -11.17 -20.15 36.51
CA THR A 586 -12.38 -20.37 35.70
C THR A 586 -12.35 -21.77 35.08
N PRO A 587 -13.52 -22.44 34.90
CA PRO A 587 -13.58 -23.78 34.31
C PRO A 587 -13.02 -23.87 32.88
N VAL A 588 -12.95 -22.73 32.20
CA VAL A 588 -12.35 -22.54 30.88
C VAL A 588 -11.48 -21.28 31.00
N PRO A 589 -10.17 -21.32 30.68
CA PRO A 589 -9.35 -20.12 30.66
C PRO A 589 -9.94 -19.11 29.67
N ILE A 590 -10.49 -18.01 30.19
CA ILE A 590 -11.12 -16.95 29.38
C ILE A 590 -10.09 -15.87 29.03
N TYR A 591 -9.08 -15.67 29.89
CA TYR A 591 -8.07 -14.62 29.74
C TYR A 591 -6.64 -15.21 29.75
N PRO A 592 -5.71 -14.65 28.96
CA PRO A 592 -4.34 -15.11 28.92
C PRO A 592 -3.62 -14.82 30.25
N LEU A 593 -2.94 -15.83 30.77
CA LEU A 593 -2.03 -15.68 31.92
C LEU A 593 -0.72 -15.03 31.47
N PRO A 594 -0.03 -14.28 32.33
CA PRO A 594 1.28 -13.74 32.01
C PRO A 594 2.26 -14.88 31.73
N THR A 595 3.15 -14.65 30.79
CA THR A 595 4.26 -15.54 30.45
C THR A 595 5.23 -15.66 31.63
N TYR A 596 5.45 -14.57 32.37
CA TYR A 596 6.20 -14.58 33.63
C TYR A 596 5.77 -13.44 34.55
N ILE A 597 6.04 -13.62 35.84
CA ILE A 597 5.85 -12.64 36.91
C ILE A 597 7.18 -12.49 37.64
N ASP A 598 7.83 -11.34 37.50
CA ASP A 598 9.20 -11.10 38.01
C ASP A 598 10.13 -12.30 37.72
N SER A 599 10.67 -12.97 38.75
CA SER A 599 11.56 -14.13 38.61
C SER A 599 10.86 -15.48 38.49
N ALA A 600 9.52 -15.52 38.50
CA ALA A 600 8.70 -16.73 38.47
C ALA A 600 8.09 -16.98 37.08
N ALA A 601 8.42 -18.13 36.48
CA ALA A 601 7.90 -18.55 35.17
C ALA A 601 6.64 -19.43 35.22
N ALA A 602 6.20 -19.88 36.40
CA ALA A 602 5.03 -20.76 36.55
C ALA A 602 3.89 -20.04 37.26
N ILE A 603 2.82 -19.71 36.51
CA ILE A 603 1.67 -18.95 37.01
C ILE A 603 0.53 -19.89 37.40
N THR A 604 -0.06 -19.68 38.57
CA THR A 604 -1.09 -20.52 39.18
C THR A 604 -2.33 -19.66 39.44
N THR A 605 -3.47 -20.05 38.87
CA THR A 605 -4.77 -19.41 39.12
C THR A 605 -5.27 -19.70 40.53
N GLY A 606 -6.12 -18.84 41.07
CA GLY A 606 -6.69 -19.00 42.42
C GLY A 606 -5.69 -18.79 43.57
N THR A 607 -4.50 -18.26 43.28
CA THR A 607 -3.47 -17.92 44.28
C THR A 607 -3.19 -16.42 44.25
N PHE A 608 -2.93 -15.85 45.42
CA PHE A 608 -2.48 -14.45 45.56
C PHE A 608 -0.97 -14.34 45.43
N TYR A 609 -0.53 -13.40 44.59
CA TYR A 609 0.85 -12.98 44.40
C TYR A 609 1.07 -11.70 45.21
N THR A 610 1.95 -11.79 46.20
CA THR A 610 2.15 -10.77 47.25
C THR A 610 3.65 -10.46 47.41
N LEU A 611 4.06 -9.80 48.50
CA LEU A 611 5.48 -9.58 48.84
C LEU A 611 6.34 -10.86 48.87
N THR A 612 5.73 -12.02 49.05
CA THR A 612 6.43 -13.31 49.00
C THR A 612 6.85 -13.72 47.59
N ALA A 613 6.15 -13.22 46.56
CA ALA A 613 6.48 -13.44 45.16
C ALA A 613 7.52 -12.43 44.64
N TRP A 614 7.76 -11.33 45.37
CA TRP A 614 8.75 -10.32 45.01
C TRP A 614 10.17 -10.84 45.29
N GLY A 615 10.91 -11.17 44.24
CA GLY A 615 12.27 -11.74 44.33
C GLY A 615 13.40 -10.71 44.39
N SER A 616 13.04 -9.44 44.11
CA SER A 616 13.85 -8.21 43.94
C SER A 616 13.45 -7.46 42.66
N GLY A 617 12.20 -7.63 42.18
CA GLY A 617 11.66 -6.96 41.00
C GLY A 617 11.65 -5.43 41.10
N PRO A 618 11.00 -4.73 40.16
CA PRO A 618 11.04 -3.26 40.11
C PRO A 618 10.64 -2.63 41.44
N GLN A 619 11.26 -1.49 41.73
CA GLN A 619 10.96 -0.70 42.93
C GLN A 619 10.21 0.55 42.51
N LEU A 620 9.11 0.83 43.18
CA LEU A 620 8.38 2.08 43.12
C LEU A 620 9.15 3.16 43.90
N VAL A 621 9.43 4.30 43.27
CA VAL A 621 10.07 5.48 43.88
C VAL A 621 9.02 6.55 44.13
N TYR A 622 8.67 6.74 45.39
CA TYR A 622 7.73 7.78 45.82
C TYR A 622 8.49 8.96 46.42
N THR A 623 8.29 10.17 45.89
CA THR A 623 9.06 11.38 46.25
C THR A 623 8.16 12.46 46.86
N TYR A 624 8.72 13.30 47.73
CA TYR A 624 7.99 14.41 48.37
C TYR A 624 8.84 15.69 48.43
N THR A 625 8.21 16.85 48.24
CA THR A 625 8.88 18.17 48.19
C THR A 625 9.56 18.60 49.50
N GLY A 626 9.28 17.95 50.63
CA GLY A 626 9.89 18.21 51.93
C GLY A 626 10.85 17.13 52.44
N ASN A 627 11.17 16.10 51.64
CA ASN A 627 11.93 14.89 51.97
C ASN A 627 11.34 14.04 53.11
N PHE A 628 11.17 12.73 52.88
CA PHE A 628 10.75 11.79 53.92
C PHE A 628 11.89 11.48 54.90
N THR A 629 11.52 11.14 56.13
CA THR A 629 12.46 10.72 57.18
C THR A 629 11.79 9.72 58.10
N THR A 630 12.56 8.84 58.72
CA THR A 630 12.06 7.96 59.80
C THR A 630 12.30 8.57 61.19
N THR A 631 12.66 9.86 61.27
CA THR A 631 12.92 10.56 62.54
C THR A 631 11.60 11.00 63.15
N PRO A 632 11.19 10.49 64.34
CA PRO A 632 9.88 10.80 64.92
C PRO A 632 9.68 12.30 65.20
N GLY A 633 8.46 12.80 64.99
CA GLY A 633 8.07 14.18 65.34
C GLY A 633 8.49 15.26 64.35
N LEU A 634 9.01 14.91 63.18
CA LEU A 634 9.18 15.81 62.04
C LEU A 634 7.93 15.78 61.15
N THR A 635 7.66 16.87 60.43
CA THR A 635 6.43 17.04 59.64
C THR A 635 6.23 15.98 58.55
N ASN A 636 7.30 15.33 58.07
CA ASN A 636 7.27 14.30 57.02
C ASN A 636 7.84 12.97 57.53
N SER A 637 7.63 12.69 58.83
CA SER A 637 8.06 11.42 59.40
C SER A 637 7.18 10.29 58.89
N VAL A 638 7.79 9.22 58.38
CA VAL A 638 7.09 7.99 57.99
C VAL A 638 7.39 6.86 58.95
N THR A 639 6.35 6.11 59.30
CA THR A 639 6.50 4.91 60.14
C THR A 639 6.59 3.67 59.27
N ILE A 640 7.74 2.99 59.33
CA ILE A 640 7.97 1.70 58.69
C ILE A 640 7.75 0.61 59.75
N PRO A 641 6.76 -0.28 59.58
CA PRO A 641 6.58 -1.35 60.55
C PRO A 641 7.78 -2.31 60.52
N PRO A 642 8.26 -2.81 61.68
CA PRO A 642 9.48 -3.62 61.76
C PRO A 642 9.48 -4.86 60.85
N GLU A 643 8.30 -5.46 60.64
CA GLU A 643 8.11 -6.65 59.80
C GLU A 643 8.33 -6.37 58.31
N TYR A 644 8.22 -5.11 57.87
CA TYR A 644 8.32 -4.68 56.48
C TYR A 644 9.58 -3.86 56.18
N ALA A 645 10.50 -3.72 57.15
CA ALA A 645 11.74 -2.96 57.01
C ALA A 645 12.72 -3.54 55.95
N ALA A 646 12.47 -4.76 55.46
CA ALA A 646 13.20 -5.35 54.34
C ALA A 646 12.68 -4.92 52.96
N TYR A 647 11.47 -4.37 52.88
CA TYR A 647 10.77 -4.04 51.65
C TYR A 647 10.63 -2.52 51.44
N ILE A 648 10.49 -1.77 52.53
CA ILE A 648 10.32 -0.31 52.50
C ILE A 648 11.65 0.35 52.88
N THR A 649 12.18 1.20 52.01
CA THR A 649 13.42 1.94 52.27
C THR A 649 13.21 3.44 52.09
N VAL A 650 13.65 4.26 53.05
CA VAL A 650 13.79 5.71 52.85
C VAL A 650 15.22 6.01 52.43
N THR A 651 15.41 6.61 51.24
CA THR A 651 16.72 6.92 50.66
C THR A 651 17.39 8.10 51.37
N ALA A 652 18.67 8.36 51.04
CA ALA A 652 19.38 9.52 51.59
C ALA A 652 18.82 10.85 51.06
N GLU A 653 18.25 10.80 49.86
CA GLU A 653 17.57 11.89 49.17
C GLU A 653 16.17 12.17 49.77
N GLY A 654 15.64 11.23 50.57
CA GLY A 654 14.33 11.35 51.21
C GLY A 654 13.18 10.81 50.37
N ASP A 655 13.47 9.88 49.46
CA ASP A 655 12.47 9.14 48.67
C ASP A 655 12.11 7.84 49.37
N ILE A 656 10.94 7.28 49.07
CA ILE A 656 10.49 5.98 49.57
C ILE A 656 10.57 4.98 48.42
N LEU A 657 11.37 3.92 48.59
CA LEU A 657 11.41 2.77 47.71
C LEU A 657 10.46 1.70 48.22
N LEU A 658 9.54 1.26 47.36
CA LEU A 658 8.49 0.29 47.67
C LEU A 658 8.52 -0.86 46.65
N PRO A 659 8.12 -2.08 47.03
CA PRO A 659 8.10 -3.22 46.13
C PRO A 659 7.00 -3.09 45.07
N ALA A 660 7.35 -3.39 43.80
CA ALA A 660 6.42 -3.55 42.70
C ALA A 660 6.64 -4.89 41.98
N LEU A 661 5.57 -5.43 41.38
CA LEU A 661 5.54 -6.70 40.70
C LEU A 661 5.41 -6.49 39.19
N GLN A 662 6.36 -7.01 38.41
CA GLN A 662 6.29 -7.00 36.96
C GLN A 662 5.49 -8.20 36.45
N LEU A 663 4.50 -7.94 35.61
CA LEU A 663 3.70 -8.94 34.89
C LEU A 663 3.96 -8.78 33.39
N VAL A 664 4.32 -9.86 32.70
CA VAL A 664 4.61 -9.79 31.25
C VAL A 664 3.81 -10.83 30.47
N TRP A 665 3.15 -10.38 29.42
CA TRP A 665 2.47 -11.21 28.44
C TRP A 665 3.16 -11.09 27.08
N ASP A 666 3.48 -12.24 26.48
CA ASP A 666 3.93 -12.34 25.10
C ASP A 666 2.75 -12.82 24.24
N PHE A 667 2.18 -11.89 23.46
CA PHE A 667 1.00 -12.14 22.61
C PHE A 667 1.38 -12.63 21.20
N GLY A 668 2.67 -12.67 20.85
CA GLY A 668 3.09 -12.96 19.49
C GLY A 668 2.63 -11.86 18.54
N ASN A 669 1.74 -12.15 17.61
CA ASN A 669 1.35 -11.20 16.56
C ASN A 669 -0.11 -10.79 16.70
N LEU A 670 -0.39 -9.50 16.50
CA LEU A 670 -1.74 -8.95 16.44
C LEU A 670 -2.06 -8.55 14.98
N PRO A 671 -3.08 -9.15 14.34
CA PRO A 671 -3.46 -8.82 12.98
C PRO A 671 -3.83 -7.34 12.75
N ALA A 672 -3.89 -6.96 11.48
CA ALA A 672 -4.45 -5.68 11.05
C ALA A 672 -5.92 -5.53 11.50
N TYR A 673 -6.30 -4.33 11.92
CA TYR A 673 -7.66 -3.99 12.37
C TYR A 673 -8.26 -4.93 13.44
N ASP A 674 -7.41 -5.59 14.25
CA ASP A 674 -7.87 -6.51 15.29
C ASP A 674 -8.17 -5.78 16.60
N TYR A 675 -9.12 -6.31 17.37
CA TYR A 675 -9.62 -5.73 18.62
C TYR A 675 -9.79 -6.79 19.71
N LEU A 676 -9.16 -6.57 20.85
CA LEU A 676 -9.18 -7.44 22.01
C LEU A 676 -9.78 -6.70 23.23
N GLU A 677 -10.94 -7.16 23.68
CA GLU A 677 -11.64 -6.64 24.86
C GLU A 677 -12.02 -7.77 25.84
N PRO A 678 -11.27 -7.93 26.93
CA PRO A 678 -9.94 -7.38 27.19
C PRO A 678 -8.81 -8.22 26.55
N ALA A 679 -7.69 -7.57 26.23
CA ALA A 679 -6.43 -8.23 25.91
C ALA A 679 -5.84 -8.92 27.16
N THR A 680 -5.73 -8.22 28.29
CA THR A 680 -5.33 -8.80 29.58
C THR A 680 -6.36 -8.48 30.66
N ARG A 681 -6.57 -9.42 31.59
CA ARG A 681 -7.44 -9.21 32.76
C ARG A 681 -6.94 -9.99 33.97
N TYR A 682 -6.87 -9.33 35.12
CA TYR A 682 -6.51 -9.95 36.38
C TYR A 682 -7.13 -9.19 37.55
N GLY A 683 -7.20 -9.85 38.70
CA GLY A 683 -7.76 -9.28 39.91
C GLY A 683 -6.69 -8.70 40.83
N LEU A 684 -7.09 -7.67 41.59
CA LEU A 684 -6.27 -7.05 42.63
C LEU A 684 -7.08 -7.00 43.92
N PHE A 685 -6.57 -7.60 44.98
CA PHE A 685 -7.14 -7.47 46.32
C PHE A 685 -6.34 -6.43 47.09
N SER A 686 -7.00 -5.37 47.56
CA SER A 686 -6.34 -4.28 48.27
C SER A 686 -6.89 -4.13 49.68
N HIS A 687 -6.00 -3.96 50.66
CA HIS A 687 -6.37 -3.76 52.06
C HIS A 687 -5.30 -2.97 52.82
N GLU A 688 -5.66 -2.42 53.98
CA GLU A 688 -4.66 -1.85 54.89
C GLU A 688 -3.70 -2.94 55.36
N LEU A 689 -2.41 -2.63 55.51
CA LEU A 689 -1.31 -3.58 55.77
C LEU A 689 -1.56 -4.57 56.93
N PHE A 690 -2.33 -4.17 57.95
CA PHE A 690 -2.70 -5.01 59.10
C PHE A 690 -4.21 -5.32 59.15
N SER A 691 -4.89 -5.18 58.02
CA SER A 691 -6.32 -5.49 57.83
C SER A 691 -7.23 -4.73 58.79
N ARG A 692 -6.96 -3.43 58.98
CA ARG A 692 -7.79 -2.54 59.80
C ARG A 692 -8.64 -1.62 58.93
N THR A 693 -9.82 -1.25 59.43
CA THR A 693 -10.67 -0.27 58.74
C THR A 693 -10.02 1.10 58.74
N VAL A 694 -9.95 1.76 57.59
CA VAL A 694 -9.42 3.12 57.45
C VAL A 694 -10.54 4.08 57.07
N SER A 695 -10.62 5.19 57.80
CA SER A 695 -11.57 6.29 57.56
C SER A 695 -10.85 7.63 57.69
N PHE A 696 -11.53 8.73 57.36
CA PHE A 696 -10.92 10.06 57.38
C PHE A 696 -11.60 10.99 58.38
N ALA A 697 -10.86 12.01 58.81
CA ALA A 697 -11.33 13.00 59.80
C ALA A 697 -12.62 13.72 59.37
N SER A 698 -12.86 13.81 58.06
CA SER A 698 -14.07 14.35 57.45
C SER A 698 -15.34 13.55 57.80
N ASP A 699 -15.26 12.23 57.95
CA ASP A 699 -16.41 11.35 58.28
C ASP A 699 -15.99 10.07 59.04
N PRO A 700 -15.48 10.17 60.27
CA PRO A 700 -14.86 9.05 60.95
C PRO A 700 -15.85 7.91 61.24
N VAL A 701 -15.49 6.68 60.84
CA VAL A 701 -16.22 5.45 61.18
C VAL A 701 -15.61 4.84 62.45
N SER A 702 -16.33 3.99 63.20
CA SER A 702 -15.75 3.31 64.36
C SER A 702 -16.24 1.85 64.46
N PRO A 703 -15.34 0.88 64.74
CA PRO A 703 -13.90 1.04 64.95
C PRO A 703 -13.12 1.22 63.64
N SER A 704 -12.13 2.11 63.63
CA SER A 704 -11.25 2.42 62.50
C SER A 704 -9.96 3.15 62.95
N LEU A 705 -9.00 3.23 62.03
CA LEU A 705 -7.95 4.23 62.01
C LEU A 705 -8.44 5.45 61.25
N VAL A 706 -8.32 6.63 61.87
CA VAL A 706 -8.76 7.89 61.30
C VAL A 706 -7.54 8.69 60.84
N LEU A 707 -7.45 8.90 59.54
CA LEU A 707 -6.44 9.75 58.90
C LEU A 707 -6.85 11.22 58.93
N ASN A 708 -5.86 12.11 59.09
CA ASN A 708 -6.04 13.54 58.90
C ASN A 708 -6.21 13.85 57.42
N GLY A 709 -7.32 14.46 57.01
CA GLY A 709 -7.58 14.77 55.59
C GLY A 709 -9.05 14.58 55.22
N SER A 710 -9.36 14.88 53.96
CA SER A 710 -10.70 14.75 53.36
C SER A 710 -10.91 13.37 52.71
N GLY A 711 -9.83 12.67 52.34
CA GLY A 711 -9.78 11.33 51.76
C GLY A 711 -8.35 10.95 51.35
N GLY A 712 -8.16 9.83 50.67
CA GLY A 712 -6.83 9.46 50.19
C GLY A 712 -6.77 8.48 49.01
N SER A 713 -5.71 8.54 48.22
CA SER A 713 -5.50 7.72 47.02
C SER A 713 -4.53 6.57 47.29
N ILE A 714 -4.75 5.43 46.61
CA ILE A 714 -3.90 4.24 46.68
C ILE A 714 -3.49 3.84 45.26
N TYR A 715 -2.20 3.97 44.95
CA TYR A 715 -1.64 3.50 43.68
C TYR A 715 -1.66 1.96 43.59
N THR A 716 -2.14 1.45 42.46
CA THR A 716 -2.21 0.01 42.15
C THR A 716 -1.29 -0.34 40.99
N ASN A 717 -1.36 0.39 39.87
CA ASN A 717 -0.55 0.11 38.68
C ASN A 717 0.25 1.33 38.26
N LEU A 718 1.53 1.13 37.97
CA LEU A 718 2.51 2.19 37.71
C LEU A 718 2.70 2.38 36.22
N GLY A 719 2.79 3.62 35.74
CA GLY A 719 3.05 3.90 34.34
C GLY A 719 3.13 5.39 34.07
N GLY A 720 2.63 5.82 32.92
CA GLY A 720 2.59 7.22 32.53
C GLY A 720 1.61 8.05 33.35
N HIS A 721 1.38 9.29 32.91
CA HIS A 721 0.48 10.20 33.59
C HIS A 721 -0.97 9.67 33.63
N PRO A 722 -1.64 9.61 34.79
CA PRO A 722 -2.99 9.05 34.91
C PRO A 722 -4.03 9.86 34.13
N ILE A 723 -3.77 11.16 33.95
CA ILE A 723 -4.56 12.06 33.10
C ILE A 723 -3.98 12.08 31.69
N PRO A 724 -4.76 11.74 30.65
CA PRO A 724 -4.34 11.88 29.25
C PRO A 724 -4.02 13.35 28.90
N TYR A 725 -3.02 13.58 28.06
CA TYR A 725 -2.64 14.90 27.53
C TYR A 725 -2.23 15.94 28.58
N HIS A 726 -1.83 15.51 29.79
CA HIS A 726 -1.47 16.36 30.93
C HIS A 726 -0.55 17.55 30.61
N GLU A 727 0.37 17.39 29.67
CA GLU A 727 1.33 18.39 29.19
C GLU A 727 0.66 19.64 28.58
N TYR A 728 -0.62 19.51 28.21
CA TYR A 728 -1.45 20.58 27.67
C TYR A 728 -2.46 21.13 28.68
N LEU A 729 -2.52 20.57 29.90
CA LEU A 729 -3.52 20.89 30.92
C LEU A 729 -2.89 21.65 32.10
N SER A 730 -3.62 22.61 32.68
CA SER A 730 -3.33 23.14 34.02
C SER A 730 -3.97 22.24 35.08
N HIS A 731 -3.40 21.08 35.33
CA HIS A 731 -3.93 20.08 36.26
C HIS A 731 -3.61 20.41 37.74
N GLY A 732 -4.34 19.79 38.67
CA GLY A 732 -3.95 19.71 40.09
C GLY A 732 -2.65 18.93 40.24
N ILE A 733 -1.95 19.02 41.38
CA ILE A 733 -0.64 18.38 41.52
C ILE A 733 -0.85 16.88 41.74
N VAL A 734 -0.94 16.13 40.63
CA VAL A 734 -0.88 14.67 40.61
C VAL A 734 0.57 14.28 40.75
N HIS A 735 0.88 13.46 41.75
CA HIS A 735 2.23 12.94 41.96
C HIS A 735 2.29 11.51 41.48
N ILE A 736 2.98 11.27 40.36
CA ILE A 736 3.14 9.91 39.85
C ILE A 736 4.38 9.34 40.48
N PRO A 737 4.27 8.29 41.30
CA PRO A 737 5.46 7.64 41.79
C PRO A 737 6.15 6.89 40.66
N GLU A 738 7.47 7.06 40.56
CA GLU A 738 8.26 6.64 39.41
C GLU A 738 8.62 5.16 39.51
N SER A 739 8.49 4.42 38.42
CA SER A 739 9.04 3.07 38.29
C SER A 739 10.26 3.10 37.36
N PRO A 740 11.38 2.45 37.70
CA PRO A 740 12.52 2.24 36.79
C PRO A 740 12.14 1.46 35.53
N GLU A 741 11.07 0.67 35.61
CA GLU A 741 10.53 -0.11 34.50
C GLU A 741 9.15 0.45 34.12
N PRO A 742 8.94 0.85 32.85
CA PRO A 742 7.67 1.40 32.43
C PRO A 742 6.65 0.29 32.17
N SER A 743 5.38 0.57 32.45
CA SER A 743 4.29 -0.28 31.93
C SER A 743 4.02 0.11 30.49
N VAL A 744 4.21 -0.82 29.55
CA VAL A 744 4.16 -0.55 28.11
C VAL A 744 3.57 -1.72 27.34
N VAL A 745 2.99 -1.42 26.18
CA VAL A 745 2.82 -2.37 25.09
C VAL A 745 3.91 -2.10 24.07
N ALA A 746 4.84 -3.05 23.92
CA ALA A 746 5.92 -3.00 22.93
C ALA A 746 5.57 -3.90 21.74
N TYR A 747 5.84 -3.46 20.52
CA TYR A 747 5.59 -4.25 19.31
C TYR A 747 6.51 -3.83 18.16
N ARG A 748 6.53 -4.61 17.08
CA ARG A 748 7.18 -4.26 15.82
C ARG A 748 6.16 -4.05 14.71
N ASP A 749 6.37 -3.04 13.88
CA ASP A 749 5.60 -2.88 12.64
C ASP A 749 6.20 -3.69 11.49
N VAL A 750 5.52 -3.68 10.34
CA VAL A 750 5.97 -4.33 9.09
C VAL A 750 7.31 -3.81 8.57
N TRP A 751 7.76 -2.65 9.05
CA TRP A 751 9.03 -2.00 8.70
C TRP A 751 10.16 -2.35 9.68
N SER A 752 9.96 -3.40 10.49
CA SER A 752 10.90 -3.86 11.51
C SER A 752 11.22 -2.84 12.61
N ARG A 753 10.41 -1.78 12.78
CA ARG A 753 10.63 -0.75 13.79
C ARG A 753 9.96 -1.13 15.09
N THR A 754 10.65 -0.94 16.20
CA THR A 754 10.08 -1.12 17.53
C THR A 754 9.28 0.11 17.94
N HIS A 755 8.04 -0.12 18.36
CA HIS A 755 7.13 0.87 18.92
C HIS A 755 6.82 0.52 20.37
N GLU A 756 6.57 1.54 21.18
CA GLU A 756 6.16 1.41 22.57
C GLU A 756 4.98 2.35 22.85
N MET A 757 3.90 1.80 23.41
CA MET A 757 2.75 2.54 23.93
C MET A 757 2.78 2.48 25.46
N GLU A 758 2.93 3.63 26.11
CA GLU A 758 2.93 3.72 27.57
C GLU A 758 1.52 3.55 28.17
N LEU A 759 1.39 2.69 29.18
CA LEU A 759 0.14 2.48 29.93
C LEU A 759 0.05 3.49 31.09
N ARG A 760 -1.13 4.05 31.36
CA ARG A 760 -1.32 5.09 32.39
C ARG A 760 -1.28 4.56 33.81
N THR A 761 -0.74 5.32 34.76
CA THR A 761 -0.86 4.99 36.19
C THR A 761 -2.33 4.86 36.62
N VAL A 762 -2.65 3.84 37.40
CA VAL A 762 -3.99 3.59 37.95
C VAL A 762 -3.93 3.62 39.48
N PHE A 763 -4.94 4.23 40.09
CA PHE A 763 -5.15 4.30 41.53
C PHE A 763 -6.65 4.29 41.83
N TYR A 764 -7.02 3.99 43.08
CA TYR A 764 -8.38 4.17 43.58
C TYR A 764 -8.37 5.08 44.82
N ASP A 765 -9.49 5.74 45.08
CA ASP A 765 -9.65 6.68 46.18
C ASP A 765 -10.45 6.09 47.35
N VAL A 766 -10.07 6.48 48.56
CA VAL A 766 -10.77 6.21 49.82
C VAL A 766 -11.34 7.52 50.34
N VAL A 767 -12.58 7.84 49.99
CA VAL A 767 -13.18 9.16 50.23
C VAL A 767 -14.60 9.05 50.79
N PRO A 768 -14.97 9.77 51.86
CA PRO A 768 -16.29 9.73 52.49
C PRO A 768 -17.39 10.38 51.66
N PHE A 769 -17.76 9.67 50.61
CA PHE A 769 -19.05 9.80 49.95
C PHE A 769 -19.88 8.57 50.36
N PRO A 770 -21.12 8.73 50.84
CA PRO A 770 -21.84 7.64 51.52
C PRO A 770 -22.13 6.46 50.57
N PRO A 771 -21.71 5.23 50.91
CA PRO A 771 -22.23 3.99 50.31
C PRO A 771 -23.52 3.52 51.03
N PRO A 772 -24.35 2.67 50.42
CA PRO A 772 -24.12 2.07 49.12
C PRO A 772 -24.40 3.12 48.05
N GLU A 773 -23.85 2.89 46.87
CA GLU A 773 -24.40 3.53 45.71
C GLU A 773 -25.92 3.23 45.60
N PHE A 774 -26.78 4.16 46.05
CA PHE A 774 -28.10 4.36 45.46
C PHE A 774 -27.88 5.26 44.24
N HIS A 775 -27.14 4.80 43.23
CA HIS A 775 -26.66 5.72 42.21
C HIS A 775 -27.74 6.03 41.17
N ALA A 776 -27.85 7.32 40.88
CA ALA A 776 -27.88 7.79 39.52
C ALA A 776 -26.51 7.49 38.90
N VAL A 777 -26.34 6.37 38.18
CA VAL A 777 -25.07 6.09 37.48
C VAL A 777 -24.97 7.12 36.37
N VAL A 778 -23.98 8.01 36.43
CA VAL A 778 -23.69 8.95 35.34
C VAL A 778 -22.48 8.43 34.59
N ASN A 779 -22.69 7.95 33.37
CA ASN A 779 -21.61 7.59 32.45
C ASN A 779 -21.50 8.68 31.39
N THR A 780 -20.29 9.20 31.19
CA THR A 780 -19.98 10.11 30.10
C THR A 780 -19.31 9.32 28.99
N THR A 781 -20.02 9.18 27.88
CA THR A 781 -19.45 8.67 26.62
C THR A 781 -19.37 9.81 25.61
N PHE A 782 -18.62 9.63 24.54
CA PHE A 782 -18.49 10.63 23.50
C PHE A 782 -18.51 9.97 22.13
N GLU A 783 -18.87 10.76 21.12
CA GLU A 783 -18.57 10.45 19.74
C GLU A 783 -17.88 11.64 19.10
N MET A 784 -16.93 11.33 18.22
CA MET A 784 -16.27 12.31 17.37
C MET A 784 -16.93 12.28 16.01
N MET A 785 -17.26 13.46 15.48
CA MET A 785 -17.82 13.63 14.17
C MET A 785 -16.86 14.49 13.36
N ALA A 786 -16.23 13.94 12.33
CA ALA A 786 -15.29 14.67 11.48
C ALA A 786 -16.02 15.49 10.41
N ASP A 787 -15.47 16.67 10.14
CA ASP A 787 -15.86 17.59 9.07
C ASP A 787 -15.11 17.21 7.77
N ARG A 788 -15.70 16.30 7.00
CA ARG A 788 -15.09 15.75 5.78
C ARG A 788 -15.38 16.54 4.51
N ASP A 789 -16.37 17.44 4.55
CA ASP A 789 -16.72 18.31 3.43
C ASP A 789 -16.22 19.76 3.62
N GLY A 790 -15.63 20.06 4.78
CA GLY A 790 -14.94 21.31 5.08
C GLY A 790 -15.90 22.47 5.38
N ASP A 791 -17.13 22.18 5.79
CA ASP A 791 -18.17 23.18 6.04
C ASP A 791 -18.13 23.75 7.47
N GLY A 792 -17.25 23.21 8.31
CA GLY A 792 -17.09 23.54 9.72
C GLY A 792 -17.95 22.74 10.68
N ARG A 793 -18.62 21.67 10.23
CA ARG A 793 -19.47 20.79 11.05
C ARG A 793 -19.09 19.32 10.89
N GLY A 794 -19.00 18.63 12.01
CA GLY A 794 -18.80 17.20 12.05
C GLY A 794 -20.07 16.44 11.70
N GLU A 795 -20.13 15.81 10.53
CA GLU A 795 -21.28 14.97 10.11
C GLU A 795 -20.95 13.48 10.01
N THR A 796 -19.65 13.12 9.95
CA THR A 796 -19.22 11.73 9.81
C THR A 796 -18.67 11.20 11.12
N ARG A 797 -19.32 10.19 11.72
CA ARG A 797 -18.80 9.54 12.93
C ARG A 797 -17.44 8.90 12.65
N VAL A 798 -16.44 9.29 13.44
CA VAL A 798 -15.09 8.73 13.40
C VAL A 798 -14.75 8.10 14.75
N LEU A 799 -14.07 6.96 14.69
CA LEU A 799 -13.66 6.20 15.88
C LEU A 799 -12.19 6.47 16.26
N ASP A 800 -11.47 7.17 15.38
CA ASP A 800 -10.07 7.54 15.55
C ASP A 800 -9.96 9.05 15.75
N PHE A 801 -8.90 9.47 16.46
CA PHE A 801 -8.63 10.89 16.69
C PHE A 801 -8.27 11.57 15.35
N PRO A 802 -9.09 12.53 14.87
CA PRO A 802 -8.92 13.14 13.55
C PRO A 802 -7.80 14.19 13.60
N SER A 803 -6.54 13.74 13.59
CA SER A 803 -5.35 14.60 13.76
C SER A 803 -5.07 15.54 12.57
N ARG A 804 -5.77 15.36 11.44
CA ARG A 804 -5.56 16.09 10.18
C ARG A 804 -6.79 16.86 9.68
N GLU A 805 -7.92 16.80 10.37
CA GLU A 805 -9.19 17.42 9.99
C GLU A 805 -9.92 18.01 11.21
N GLY A 806 -10.89 18.91 10.99
CA GLY A 806 -11.73 19.44 12.06
C GLY A 806 -12.76 18.41 12.53
N ALA A 807 -13.10 18.40 13.83
CA ALA A 807 -14.13 17.49 14.34
C ALA A 807 -14.94 18.10 15.48
N ASP A 808 -16.24 17.76 15.48
CA ASP A 808 -17.17 18.03 16.56
C ASP A 808 -17.16 16.87 17.55
N LEU A 809 -17.10 17.19 18.84
CA LEU A 809 -17.15 16.20 19.91
C LEU A 809 -18.52 16.26 20.58
N THR A 810 -19.31 15.21 20.41
CA THR A 810 -20.62 15.09 21.05
C THR A 810 -20.49 14.25 22.31
N PHE A 811 -20.63 14.89 23.47
CA PHE A 811 -20.64 14.21 24.75
C PHE A 811 -22.06 13.78 25.12
N TYR A 812 -22.16 12.53 25.56
CA TYR A 812 -23.38 11.92 26.07
C TYR A 812 -23.23 11.65 27.55
N LEU A 813 -23.95 12.42 28.35
CA LEU A 813 -24.20 12.13 29.76
C LEU A 813 -25.38 11.18 29.86
N LYS A 814 -25.13 9.94 30.25
CA LYS A 814 -26.16 8.92 30.50
C LYS A 814 -26.33 8.78 32.00
N SER A 815 -27.48 9.18 32.53
CA SER A 815 -27.84 8.91 33.92
C SER A 815 -28.77 7.71 34.04
N TRP A 816 -28.59 6.88 35.06
CA TRP A 816 -29.43 5.72 35.36
C TRP A 816 -29.81 5.68 36.83
N SER A 817 -31.10 5.69 37.17
CA SER A 817 -31.54 5.51 38.55
C SER A 817 -31.64 4.04 38.96
N ASN A 818 -30.95 3.67 40.04
CA ASN A 818 -31.10 2.36 40.68
C ASN A 818 -31.87 2.40 42.02
N PHE A 819 -32.81 3.35 42.19
CA PHE A 819 -33.58 3.49 43.44
C PHE A 819 -34.62 2.37 43.64
N ASP A 820 -34.90 2.05 44.91
CA ASP A 820 -36.02 1.18 45.30
C ASP A 820 -37.35 1.79 44.81
N PRO A 821 -38.24 1.01 44.14
CA PRO A 821 -39.56 1.47 43.67
C PRO A 821 -40.46 2.12 44.73
N ALA A 822 -40.24 1.82 46.01
CA ALA A 822 -41.02 2.35 47.13
C ALA A 822 -40.47 3.68 47.68
N MET A 823 -39.31 4.14 47.21
CA MET A 823 -38.75 5.43 47.62
C MET A 823 -39.40 6.59 46.85
N PRO A 824 -39.53 7.77 47.49
CA PRO A 824 -39.92 8.98 46.78
C PRO A 824 -38.88 9.30 45.68
N PRO A 825 -39.31 9.96 44.59
CA PRO A 825 -38.39 10.50 43.59
C PRO A 825 -37.36 11.43 44.22
N LEU A 826 -36.18 11.56 43.60
CA LEU A 826 -35.27 12.64 43.95
C LEU A 826 -35.69 13.92 43.23
N GLU A 827 -35.94 14.96 44.03
CA GLU A 827 -36.21 16.29 43.52
C GLU A 827 -34.92 16.94 43.00
N LYS A 828 -35.05 17.94 42.13
CA LYS A 828 -33.90 18.58 41.46
C LYS A 828 -32.92 19.23 42.43
N ASP A 829 -33.39 19.76 43.56
CA ASP A 829 -32.55 20.36 44.58
C ASP A 829 -31.81 19.32 45.44
N GLU A 830 -32.16 18.04 45.29
CA GLU A 830 -31.54 16.91 45.97
C GLU A 830 -30.47 16.22 45.11
N THR A 831 -30.32 16.61 43.84
CA THR A 831 -29.35 16.03 42.91
C THR A 831 -28.42 17.09 42.33
N LEU A 832 -27.17 16.70 42.09
CA LEU A 832 -26.18 17.53 41.41
C LEU A 832 -25.28 16.63 40.57
N ILE A 833 -25.26 16.87 39.26
CA ILE A 833 -24.34 16.23 38.32
C ILE A 833 -23.31 17.28 37.94
N ALA A 834 -22.04 17.02 38.22
CA ALA A 834 -20.95 17.89 37.80
C ALA A 834 -20.23 17.23 36.61
N GLN A 835 -20.17 17.94 35.47
CA GLN A 835 -19.42 17.49 34.30
C GLN A 835 -18.35 18.52 33.96
N GLY A 836 -17.08 18.11 33.99
CA GLY A 836 -15.97 18.95 33.54
C GLY A 836 -15.82 18.94 32.02
N MET A 837 -15.78 20.13 31.41
CA MET A 837 -15.41 20.34 30.00
C MET A 837 -14.00 20.92 29.94
N PHE A 838 -13.08 20.18 29.34
CA PHE A 838 -11.66 20.47 29.42
C PHE A 838 -11.23 21.77 28.67
N ARG A 839 -10.38 22.58 29.30
CA ARG A 839 -9.79 23.83 28.77
C ARG A 839 -8.27 23.86 28.96
N GLY A 840 -7.54 23.51 27.91
CA GLY A 840 -6.08 23.49 27.93
C GLY A 840 -5.42 24.29 26.81
N ARG A 841 -4.08 24.33 26.84
CA ARG A 841 -3.26 25.05 25.86
C ARG A 841 -2.94 24.23 24.60
N GLY A 842 -3.28 22.94 24.56
CA GLY A 842 -3.14 22.06 23.39
C GLY A 842 -4.46 21.75 22.69
N PHE A 843 -5.55 21.61 23.44
CA PHE A 843 -6.93 21.55 22.93
C PHE A 843 -7.88 22.18 23.95
N GLN A 844 -8.93 22.83 23.47
CA GLN A 844 -9.97 23.42 24.29
C GLN A 844 -11.32 22.93 23.76
N LEU A 845 -12.10 22.29 24.63
CA LEU A 845 -13.50 21.99 24.32
C LEU A 845 -14.28 23.29 24.47
N GLN A 846 -14.78 23.79 23.34
CA GLN A 846 -15.57 25.01 23.29
C GLN A 846 -17.05 24.65 23.14
N PRO A 847 -17.95 25.44 23.73
CA PRO A 847 -19.37 25.27 23.48
C PRO A 847 -19.68 25.45 21.99
N MET A 848 -20.36 24.46 21.40
CA MET A 848 -20.71 24.42 19.98
C MET A 848 -21.40 25.70 19.48
N TYR A 849 -22.24 26.32 20.31
CA TYR A 849 -22.99 27.53 19.97
C TYR A 849 -22.55 28.78 20.74
N GLY A 850 -21.29 28.81 21.19
CA GLY A 850 -20.65 29.96 21.82
C GLY A 850 -20.85 30.08 23.34
N ASP A 851 -21.86 29.42 23.91
CA ASP A 851 -22.02 29.25 25.35
C ASP A 851 -22.56 27.86 25.71
N TRP A 852 -22.27 27.39 26.93
CA TRP A 852 -22.68 26.07 27.38
C TRP A 852 -24.20 25.93 27.50
N TRP A 853 -24.95 27.04 27.66
CA TRP A 853 -26.38 26.99 27.96
C TRP A 853 -27.18 26.62 26.73
N ASN A 854 -26.69 27.04 25.58
CA ASN A 854 -27.21 26.68 24.27
C ASN A 854 -26.56 25.41 23.70
N SER A 855 -25.42 24.96 24.24
CA SER A 855 -24.63 23.83 23.72
C SER A 855 -24.89 22.50 24.43
N TRP A 856 -25.98 22.40 25.19
CA TRP A 856 -26.45 21.13 25.74
C TRP A 856 -27.94 20.97 25.40
N SER A 857 -28.38 19.72 25.38
CA SER A 857 -29.79 19.40 25.32
C SER A 857 -30.04 18.11 26.10
N SER A 858 -31.26 17.94 26.59
CA SER A 858 -31.71 16.69 27.20
C SER A 858 -33.09 16.35 26.64
N PRO A 859 -33.31 15.10 26.20
CA PRO A 859 -34.66 14.64 25.90
C PRO A 859 -35.52 14.64 27.18
N GLU A 860 -36.84 14.76 27.04
CA GLU A 860 -37.78 14.67 28.17
C GLU A 860 -37.60 13.32 28.91
N LEU A 861 -36.86 13.34 30.02
CA LEU A 861 -36.58 12.15 30.81
C LEU A 861 -37.87 11.71 31.49
N GLN A 862 -38.29 10.45 31.29
CA GLN A 862 -39.49 9.87 31.90
C GLN A 862 -40.79 10.68 31.61
N GLY A 863 -40.84 11.42 30.49
CA GLY A 863 -41.98 12.26 30.11
C GLY A 863 -42.11 13.55 30.93
N VAL A 864 -41.07 13.92 31.69
CA VAL A 864 -41.00 15.17 32.45
C VAL A 864 -40.17 16.18 31.65
N ALA A 865 -40.81 17.28 31.25
CA ALA A 865 -40.11 18.40 30.64
C ALA A 865 -39.14 19.04 31.65
N ASP A 866 -37.97 19.46 31.16
CA ASP A 866 -36.88 20.02 31.96
C ASP A 866 -36.41 19.10 33.10
N ALA A 867 -36.57 17.79 33.00
CA ALA A 867 -36.16 16.86 34.07
C ALA A 867 -34.69 17.08 34.48
N THR A 868 -33.82 17.32 33.51
CA THR A 868 -32.45 17.79 33.73
C THR A 868 -32.39 19.27 33.38
N ILE A 869 -31.71 20.08 34.19
CA ILE A 869 -31.41 21.48 33.90
C ILE A 869 -29.96 21.78 34.24
N LEU A 870 -29.30 22.53 33.37
CA LEU A 870 -27.99 23.11 33.65
C LEU A 870 -28.16 24.35 34.54
N THR A 871 -27.63 24.30 35.75
CA THR A 871 -27.85 25.31 36.79
C THR A 871 -26.71 26.28 36.97
N ASP A 872 -25.46 25.82 36.80
CA ASP A 872 -24.30 26.68 36.98
C ASP A 872 -23.10 26.24 36.13
N VAL A 873 -22.27 27.21 35.72
CA VAL A 873 -21.00 26.95 35.06
C VAL A 873 -19.92 27.68 35.81
N VAL A 874 -19.02 26.88 36.36
CA VAL A 874 -17.86 27.38 37.09
C VAL A 874 -16.64 27.13 36.24
N THR A 875 -16.11 28.20 35.67
CA THR A 875 -14.81 28.16 34.99
C THR A 875 -13.69 28.11 36.02
N VAL A 876 -12.89 27.06 35.96
CA VAL A 876 -11.61 26.92 36.68
C VAL A 876 -10.46 26.84 35.66
N PRO A 877 -9.19 26.89 36.08
CA PRO A 877 -8.07 26.93 35.13
C PRO A 877 -8.01 25.80 34.10
N ALA A 878 -8.48 24.58 34.39
CA ALA A 878 -8.46 23.44 33.46
C ALA A 878 -9.82 22.99 32.93
N TYR A 879 -10.93 23.51 33.47
CA TYR A 879 -12.27 23.04 33.12
C TYR A 879 -13.28 24.18 33.13
N ASP A 880 -14.30 24.08 32.28
CA ASP A 880 -15.61 24.61 32.59
C ASP A 880 -16.42 23.49 33.25
N TYR A 881 -16.72 23.61 34.54
CA TYR A 881 -17.60 22.65 35.22
C TYR A 881 -19.05 23.03 34.97
N LEU A 882 -19.78 22.16 34.29
CA LEU A 882 -21.21 22.27 34.06
C LEU A 882 -21.93 21.52 35.18
N TYR A 883 -22.69 22.24 35.99
CA TYR A 883 -23.49 21.68 37.06
C TYR A 883 -24.93 21.52 36.61
N PHE A 884 -25.44 20.30 36.61
CA PHE A 884 -26.82 20.00 36.30
C PHE A 884 -27.57 19.56 37.55
N GLN A 885 -28.83 19.96 37.65
CA GLN A 885 -29.80 19.38 38.57
C GLN A 885 -30.73 18.47 37.80
N GLN A 886 -31.05 17.31 38.34
CA GLN A 886 -31.82 16.29 37.64
C GLN A 886 -32.91 15.68 38.53
N TYR A 887 -34.15 15.72 38.06
CA TYR A 887 -35.23 14.92 38.62
C TYR A 887 -35.03 13.45 38.24
N LEU A 888 -35.13 12.56 39.22
CA LEU A 888 -35.03 11.11 39.01
C LEU A 888 -36.21 10.40 39.67
N GLU A 889 -37.08 9.80 38.86
CA GLU A 889 -38.13 8.92 39.37
C GLU A 889 -37.52 7.61 39.88
N SER A 890 -38.08 7.05 40.96
CA SER A 890 -37.75 5.70 41.41
C SER A 890 -38.15 4.66 40.35
N GLN A 891 -37.50 3.49 40.37
CA GLN A 891 -37.80 2.44 39.38
C GLN A 891 -39.28 2.05 39.43
N GLN A 892 -40.03 2.29 38.35
CA GLN A 892 -41.35 1.69 38.19
C GLN A 892 -41.19 0.28 37.61
N ARG A 893 -41.84 -0.71 38.25
CA ARG A 893 -41.85 -2.10 37.78
C ARG A 893 -42.52 -2.30 36.43
#